data_AF-A0A284RXF7-F1
#
_entry.id   AF-A0A284RXF7-F1
#
_cell.length_a   1.000
_cell.length_b   1.000
_cell.length_c   1.000
_cell.angle_alpha   90.00
_cell.angle_beta   90.00
_cell.angle_gamma   90.00
#
_symmetry.space_group_name_H-M   'P 1'
#
loop_
_entity.id
_entity.type
_entity.pdbx_description
1 polymer ?
#
loop_
_entity_poly.entity_id
_entity_poly.type
_entity_poly.pdbx_seq_one_letter_code
_entity_poly.pdbx_strand_id
1 'polypeptide(L)'
;MPRGKHLFASYSLHLLSQEINTVLGRMPITLRWVMNESDDYEGDDEENGLDDDEENESDDFSETDESDDEVNESDDYEGDDEKNGLDDDEENESDDDEENGSDDDEESNSDDDEQAVEYHFTPIVIISAFTETGQEESSIIVPLQRAYIGRKPVISSRVADTPCATLGIHGLLDQFNTTLGTSYSLVDPFLSSLLKDCVTNNYDFGIAYGPLRQIRYTDNWGTIRDEFRRRREKDREERRNALSGNRIVNPDLPPRRVWDLYSNRVVPYWVMEICDSKAAPRPISHAWMDEIDRTAVWTPINGYSWPVPIPKDANLNLIRIEMLNLGLEYVWLDVLCLRQVGGPGEDLRAEEWKLDVPTIGAVYQNRDVVCYLSGLGRPLMLKEGDLESDRSWFRRAWTLQEVGEDRVIAGDTPDGPLHAEPVDDDGKYETELLTRFHKQLQPTHQAWFLVFRALEEMRNRVSTNPVDKIAGLAFLMVPDTIPAYYESASLEEAWTALVNSMDCIFRAELFFLCPEPGDRGPKWRPSWDQVMKKPLLEYHPDPDGVFQFIDRHETGDEETCDAECIAGLVRGLADVEGGDRRGVLIVKGKHRKKRRFKITAAHAYPIPEDTYTLIDAYSEYGPPRRRWVVGRSLPGKKFEKVSVLEISDEEQCRLKDLCIFKKHRYILI
;
A
#
# COMPACT_ATOMS: atom_id res chain seq x y z
N MET A 1 -13.59 6.97 46.59
CA MET A 1 -12.47 6.57 45.70
C MET A 1 -12.85 5.27 45.01
N PRO A 2 -13.02 5.26 43.67
CA PRO A 2 -13.14 4.03 42.89
C PRO A 2 -11.94 3.80 41.95
N ARG A 3 -11.87 2.60 41.37
CA ARG A 3 -10.90 2.17 40.35
C ARG A 3 -11.30 2.73 38.98
N GLY A 4 -10.36 2.93 38.04
CA GLY A 4 -10.73 3.41 36.70
C GLY A 4 -9.59 3.85 35.76
N LYS A 5 -8.48 3.12 35.66
CA LYS A 5 -7.42 3.34 34.64
C LYS A 5 -6.76 2.03 34.20
N HIS A 6 -7.50 1.19 33.46
CA HIS A 6 -6.95 -0.01 32.79
C HIS A 6 -7.56 -0.31 31.40
N LEU A 7 -8.52 0.51 30.93
CA LEU A 7 -9.30 0.25 29.72
C LEU A 7 -8.69 0.77 28.41
N PHE A 8 -7.70 1.68 28.46
CA PHE A 8 -7.10 2.24 27.23
C PHE A 8 -6.13 1.27 26.54
N ALA A 9 -5.33 0.51 27.30
CA ALA A 9 -4.35 -0.40 26.73
C ALA A 9 -4.98 -1.58 25.96
N SER A 10 -6.15 -2.07 26.40
CA SER A 10 -6.88 -3.13 25.69
C SER A 10 -7.62 -2.62 24.45
N TYR A 11 -7.99 -1.34 24.40
CA TYR A 11 -8.66 -0.75 23.23
C TYR A 11 -7.70 -0.62 22.04
N SER A 12 -6.46 -0.12 22.26
CA SER A 12 -5.44 -0.08 21.20
C SER A 12 -5.06 -1.47 20.70
N LEU A 13 -4.95 -2.47 21.60
CA LEU A 13 -4.69 -3.86 21.21
C LEU A 13 -5.84 -4.47 20.39
N HIS A 14 -7.09 -4.10 20.65
CA HIS A 14 -8.24 -4.61 19.89
C HIS A 14 -8.34 -3.95 18.50
N LEU A 15 -8.03 -2.66 18.38
CA LEU A 15 -7.93 -1.97 17.09
C LEU A 15 -6.79 -2.54 16.24
N LEU A 16 -5.58 -2.66 16.78
CA LEU A 16 -4.45 -3.32 16.10
C LEU A 16 -4.79 -4.75 15.64
N SER A 17 -5.47 -5.53 16.48
CA SER A 17 -5.93 -6.87 16.11
C SER A 17 -7.00 -6.86 15.03
N GLN A 18 -7.90 -5.87 15.00
CA GLN A 18 -8.90 -5.73 13.94
C GLN A 18 -8.29 -5.25 12.63
N GLU A 19 -7.33 -4.32 12.66
CA GLU A 19 -6.64 -3.84 11.46
C GLU A 19 -5.79 -4.95 10.82
N ILE A 20 -4.98 -5.66 11.62
CA ILE A 20 -4.18 -6.80 11.13
C ILE A 20 -5.07 -7.92 10.58
N ASN A 21 -6.14 -8.31 11.28
CA ASN A 21 -7.05 -9.36 10.80
C ASN A 21 -7.91 -8.92 9.60
N THR A 22 -8.21 -7.63 9.44
CA THR A 22 -8.95 -7.12 8.27
C THR A 22 -8.06 -7.06 7.02
N VAL A 23 -6.75 -6.86 7.19
CA VAL A 23 -5.76 -6.96 6.11
C VAL A 23 -5.50 -8.42 5.71
N LEU A 24 -5.29 -9.31 6.68
CA LEU A 24 -5.02 -10.73 6.39
C LEU A 24 -6.26 -11.51 5.94
N GLY A 25 -7.45 -11.19 6.46
CA GLY A 25 -8.72 -11.88 6.18
C GLY A 25 -9.32 -11.64 4.79
N ARG A 26 -8.59 -11.01 3.86
CA ARG A 26 -9.03 -10.71 2.49
C ARG A 26 -8.39 -11.59 1.41
N MET A 27 -7.56 -12.56 1.77
CA MET A 27 -6.92 -13.48 0.80
C MET A 27 -7.87 -14.62 0.36
N PRO A 28 -8.24 -14.73 -0.92
CA PRO A 28 -8.93 -15.90 -1.44
C PRO A 28 -7.91 -17.01 -1.73
N ILE A 29 -8.06 -18.19 -1.10
CA ILE A 29 -7.27 -19.37 -1.44
C ILE A 29 -8.02 -20.20 -2.49
N THR A 30 -7.74 -19.96 -3.77
CA THR A 30 -8.34 -20.69 -4.89
C THR A 30 -7.29 -21.32 -5.80
N LEU A 31 -6.62 -22.36 -5.29
CA LEU A 31 -5.88 -23.31 -6.11
C LEU A 31 -6.87 -24.14 -6.96
N ARG A 32 -7.07 -23.78 -8.23
CA ARG A 32 -7.82 -24.60 -9.19
C ARG A 32 -6.94 -25.09 -10.32
N TRP A 33 -6.41 -26.31 -10.17
CA TRP A 33 -5.86 -27.06 -11.28
C TRP A 33 -6.99 -27.38 -12.28
N VAL A 34 -6.73 -27.15 -13.56
CA VAL A 34 -7.49 -27.73 -14.67
C VAL A 34 -6.47 -28.37 -15.61
N MET A 35 -6.47 -29.69 -15.65
CA MET A 35 -5.82 -30.40 -16.75
C MET A 35 -6.67 -30.21 -18.00
N ASN A 36 -6.03 -30.02 -19.15
CA ASN A 36 -6.64 -30.31 -20.44
C ASN A 36 -5.61 -31.12 -21.22
N GLU A 37 -6.01 -32.31 -21.65
CA GLU A 37 -5.13 -33.27 -22.31
C GLU A 37 -4.86 -32.87 -23.77
N SER A 38 -3.76 -33.38 -24.32
CA SER A 38 -3.33 -33.05 -25.69
C SER A 38 -4.02 -33.95 -26.72
N ASP A 39 -4.70 -33.34 -27.69
CA ASP A 39 -4.90 -33.97 -28.99
C ASP A 39 -3.56 -34.02 -29.74
N ASP A 40 -3.04 -35.21 -30.03
CA ASP A 40 -2.29 -35.51 -31.26
C ASP A 40 -2.00 -37.03 -31.35
N TYR A 41 -2.57 -37.71 -32.34
CA TYR A 41 -2.25 -39.11 -32.67
C TYR A 41 -2.46 -39.37 -34.17
N GLU A 42 -1.37 -39.53 -34.91
CA GLU A 42 -1.33 -40.16 -36.24
C GLU A 42 -0.49 -41.45 -36.14
N GLY A 43 -0.83 -42.47 -36.93
CA GLY A 43 0.08 -43.60 -37.23
C GLY A 43 -0.41 -44.98 -36.80
N ASP A 44 -0.94 -45.73 -37.75
CA ASP A 44 -1.25 -47.16 -37.65
C ASP A 44 0.04 -48.03 -37.55
N ASP A 45 0.01 -49.16 -36.82
CA ASP A 45 0.00 -50.52 -37.42
C ASP A 45 0.31 -51.70 -36.44
N GLU A 46 -0.52 -52.73 -36.58
CA GLU A 46 -0.35 -54.21 -36.42
C GLU A 46 0.42 -54.93 -35.26
N GLU A 47 -0.35 -55.82 -34.61
CA GLU A 47 -0.07 -57.22 -34.19
C GLU A 47 0.75 -57.63 -32.93
N ASN A 48 0.24 -58.73 -32.32
CA ASN A 48 0.76 -59.59 -31.23
C ASN A 48 0.64 -59.05 -29.79
N GLY A 49 0.16 -59.79 -28.78
CA GLY A 49 -0.42 -61.14 -28.76
C GLY A 49 0.06 -62.01 -27.57
N LEU A 50 -0.81 -62.92 -27.08
CA LEU A 50 -0.61 -63.95 -26.03
C LEU A 50 -0.78 -63.53 -24.55
N ASP A 51 -1.96 -63.87 -23.99
CA ASP A 51 -2.21 -64.94 -23.01
C ASP A 51 -1.31 -65.10 -21.75
N ASP A 52 -1.91 -65.08 -20.54
CA ASP A 52 -2.10 -66.27 -19.66
C ASP A 52 -2.61 -65.95 -18.22
N ASP A 53 -3.80 -66.47 -17.90
CA ASP A 53 -4.31 -67.20 -16.70
C ASP A 53 -4.19 -66.75 -15.21
N GLU A 54 -5.39 -66.72 -14.59
CA GLU A 54 -5.87 -67.34 -13.32
C GLU A 54 -5.26 -67.06 -11.92
N GLU A 55 -6.10 -66.42 -11.09
CA GLU A 55 -6.59 -66.81 -9.75
C GLU A 55 -5.77 -67.72 -8.79
N ASN A 56 -5.72 -67.36 -7.49
CA ASN A 56 -6.35 -68.21 -6.44
C ASN A 56 -6.52 -67.57 -5.04
N GLU A 57 -7.51 -68.11 -4.35
CA GLU A 57 -8.00 -67.99 -2.94
C GLU A 57 -7.02 -68.66 -1.91
N SER A 58 -7.15 -68.62 -0.56
CA SER A 58 -8.02 -67.94 0.45
C SER A 58 -7.48 -68.20 1.91
N ASP A 59 -8.22 -67.74 2.94
CA ASP A 59 -8.40 -68.33 4.30
C ASP A 59 -7.26 -68.30 5.38
N ASP A 60 -7.51 -68.31 6.71
CA ASP A 60 -8.66 -67.93 7.60
C ASP A 60 -8.19 -68.02 9.11
N PHE A 61 -9.08 -67.70 10.08
CA PHE A 61 -9.06 -67.93 11.56
C PHE A 61 -8.20 -67.00 12.46
N SER A 62 -8.59 -66.65 13.70
CA SER A 62 -9.76 -67.01 14.56
C SER A 62 -9.94 -66.05 15.77
N GLU A 63 -11.19 -65.79 16.20
CA GLU A 63 -11.75 -65.67 17.60
C GLU A 63 -11.02 -64.74 18.65
N THR A 64 -11.52 -64.29 19.82
CA THR A 64 -12.69 -64.46 20.74
C THR A 64 -13.01 -63.07 21.40
N ASP A 65 -14.03 -62.76 22.25
CA ASP A 65 -15.42 -63.19 22.55
C ASP A 65 -16.06 -62.12 23.51
N GLU A 66 -17.39 -62.19 23.77
CA GLU A 66 -18.17 -61.55 24.90
C GLU A 66 -18.32 -60.00 24.98
N SER A 67 -19.36 -59.40 25.61
CA SER A 67 -20.84 -59.60 25.58
C SER A 67 -21.58 -58.52 26.42
N ASP A 68 -22.62 -57.91 25.84
CA ASP A 68 -23.95 -57.52 26.39
C ASP A 68 -24.15 -56.82 27.78
N ASP A 69 -25.06 -55.81 27.77
CA ASP A 69 -26.13 -55.52 28.77
C ASP A 69 -25.80 -55.02 30.22
N GLU A 70 -26.61 -54.21 30.94
CA GLU A 70 -27.89 -53.50 30.65
C GLU A 70 -28.20 -52.37 31.70
N VAL A 71 -29.12 -51.43 31.35
CA VAL A 71 -30.23 -50.84 32.17
C VAL A 71 -30.03 -49.88 33.39
N ASN A 72 -30.61 -48.67 33.20
CA ASN A 72 -31.44 -47.79 34.07
C ASN A 72 -30.96 -46.91 35.26
N GLU A 73 -31.70 -45.78 35.36
CA GLU A 73 -32.20 -45.03 36.55
C GLU A 73 -31.19 -44.25 37.44
N SER A 74 -31.50 -43.07 38.00
CA SER A 74 -32.66 -42.14 37.85
C SER A 74 -32.34 -40.74 38.44
N ASP A 75 -33.36 -39.90 38.66
CA ASP A 75 -33.41 -38.71 39.54
C ASP A 75 -32.65 -37.43 39.06
N ASP A 76 -33.10 -36.19 39.27
CA ASP A 76 -34.43 -35.65 39.62
C ASP A 76 -34.49 -34.14 39.29
N TYR A 77 -35.69 -33.55 39.12
CA TYR A 77 -35.88 -32.09 39.05
C TYR A 77 -37.22 -31.63 39.68
N GLU A 78 -37.14 -30.94 40.81
CA GLU A 78 -38.19 -30.04 41.31
C GLU A 78 -38.01 -28.64 40.66
N GLY A 79 -39.02 -27.78 40.44
CA GLY A 79 -40.45 -27.90 40.68
C GLY A 79 -41.12 -26.51 40.68
N ASP A 80 -42.34 -26.40 40.13
CA ASP A 80 -43.30 -25.27 40.22
C ASP A 80 -42.84 -23.89 39.63
N ASP A 81 -43.71 -22.99 39.12
CA ASP A 81 -45.09 -22.70 39.52
C ASP A 81 -45.99 -22.11 38.40
N GLU A 82 -47.19 -22.67 38.30
CA GLU A 82 -48.50 -22.21 37.79
C GLU A 82 -48.75 -20.90 36.94
N LYS A 83 -49.40 -21.08 35.76
CA LYS A 83 -50.86 -20.78 35.45
C LYS A 83 -51.33 -19.83 34.31
N ASN A 84 -52.27 -20.39 33.52
CA ASN A 84 -53.57 -19.87 32.99
C ASN A 84 -53.70 -19.20 31.60
N GLY A 85 -54.65 -19.73 30.80
CA GLY A 85 -55.29 -19.07 29.63
C GLY A 85 -54.94 -19.70 28.28
N LEU A 86 -55.38 -20.89 27.86
CA LEU A 86 -56.75 -21.42 27.60
C LEU A 86 -57.41 -20.96 26.29
N ASP A 87 -57.97 -21.98 25.60
CA ASP A 87 -58.97 -22.01 24.51
C ASP A 87 -58.57 -21.45 23.11
N ASP A 88 -58.81 -22.12 21.96
CA ASP A 88 -59.19 -23.52 21.65
C ASP A 88 -59.03 -23.78 20.12
N ASP A 89 -58.88 -25.07 19.72
CA ASP A 89 -59.35 -25.75 18.48
C ASP A 89 -58.96 -25.23 17.04
N GLU A 90 -58.85 -26.06 15.98
CA GLU A 90 -59.03 -27.51 15.77
C GLU A 90 -58.27 -27.96 14.49
N GLU A 91 -57.80 -29.23 14.43
CA GLU A 91 -57.65 -30.14 13.25
C GLU A 91 -56.98 -29.68 11.91
N ASN A 92 -56.21 -30.50 11.15
CA ASN A 92 -55.92 -31.94 11.19
C ASN A 92 -54.55 -32.26 10.52
N GLU A 93 -53.98 -33.43 10.83
CA GLU A 93 -52.72 -33.98 10.28
C GLU A 93 -52.95 -35.14 9.29
N SER A 94 -52.00 -35.34 8.35
CA SER A 94 -51.53 -36.62 7.77
C SER A 94 -50.55 -36.29 6.60
N ASP A 95 -49.25 -36.60 6.67
CA ASP A 95 -48.58 -37.90 6.36
C ASP A 95 -48.68 -38.25 4.85
N ASP A 96 -47.69 -38.69 4.07
CA ASP A 96 -46.36 -39.35 4.28
C ASP A 96 -45.33 -38.92 3.16
N ASP A 97 -43.97 -39.04 3.20
CA ASP A 97 -42.94 -39.25 4.26
C ASP A 97 -41.50 -38.79 3.78
N GLU A 98 -40.50 -38.84 4.68
CA GLU A 98 -39.00 -38.89 4.56
C GLU A 98 -38.08 -37.75 4.02
N GLU A 99 -36.97 -37.59 4.75
CA GLU A 99 -35.85 -36.62 4.71
C GLU A 99 -34.74 -36.89 3.66
N ASN A 100 -33.97 -35.87 3.24
CA ASN A 100 -32.56 -35.63 3.68
C ASN A 100 -31.76 -34.61 2.81
N GLY A 101 -30.69 -34.05 3.40
CA GLY A 101 -29.51 -33.53 2.67
C GLY A 101 -29.39 -32.01 2.49
N SER A 102 -28.33 -31.44 3.06
CA SER A 102 -27.82 -30.07 2.81
C SER A 102 -27.12 -29.98 1.43
N ASP A 103 -26.91 -28.82 0.81
CA ASP A 103 -25.91 -27.80 1.18
C ASP A 103 -26.25 -26.40 0.60
N ASP A 104 -25.69 -25.34 1.20
CA ASP A 104 -25.92 -23.93 0.81
C ASP A 104 -24.90 -23.45 -0.24
N ASP A 105 -25.28 -23.42 -1.52
CA ASP A 105 -24.52 -22.77 -2.60
C ASP A 105 -24.70 -21.23 -2.54
N GLU A 106 -24.02 -20.54 -1.62
CA GLU A 106 -23.83 -19.08 -1.71
C GLU A 106 -22.89 -18.73 -2.89
N GLU A 107 -23.46 -18.58 -4.09
CA GLU A 107 -22.71 -18.07 -5.25
C GLU A 107 -22.16 -16.66 -4.97
N SER A 108 -20.84 -16.61 -4.76
CA SER A 108 -20.01 -15.40 -4.62
C SER A 108 -20.02 -14.55 -5.90
N ASN A 109 -21.13 -13.86 -6.14
CA ASN A 109 -21.26 -12.85 -7.19
C ASN A 109 -20.29 -11.69 -6.93
N SER A 110 -19.56 -11.30 -7.96
CA SER A 110 -18.59 -10.20 -7.93
C SER A 110 -19.28 -8.83 -8.06
N ASP A 111 -18.94 -7.89 -7.17
CA ASP A 111 -19.44 -6.49 -7.09
C ASP A 111 -19.37 -5.69 -8.43
N ASP A 112 -18.65 -6.17 -9.45
CA ASP A 112 -18.58 -5.54 -10.79
C ASP A 112 -19.95 -5.48 -11.51
N ASP A 113 -20.83 -6.46 -11.28
CA ASP A 113 -22.12 -6.54 -11.99
C ASP A 113 -23.12 -5.45 -11.55
N GLU A 114 -23.14 -5.02 -10.28
CA GLU A 114 -24.08 -3.96 -9.84
C GLU A 114 -23.80 -2.62 -10.55
N GLN A 115 -22.53 -2.28 -10.80
CA GLN A 115 -22.18 -1.07 -11.57
C GLN A 115 -22.47 -1.21 -13.06
N ALA A 116 -22.48 -2.43 -13.62
CA ALA A 116 -22.80 -2.65 -15.03
C ALA A 116 -24.25 -2.27 -15.36
N VAL A 117 -25.19 -2.54 -14.45
CA VAL A 117 -26.64 -2.31 -14.66
C VAL A 117 -26.97 -0.83 -14.92
N GLU A 118 -26.34 0.11 -14.20
CA GLU A 118 -26.65 1.55 -14.28
C GLU A 118 -26.36 2.17 -15.67
N TYR A 119 -25.42 1.57 -16.43
CA TYR A 119 -24.90 2.12 -17.68
C TYR A 119 -25.42 1.44 -18.95
N HIS A 120 -26.39 0.51 -18.87
CA HIS A 120 -27.02 -0.05 -20.08
C HIS A 120 -27.85 0.97 -20.87
N PHE A 121 -28.40 1.99 -20.20
CA PHE A 121 -29.30 2.98 -20.80
C PHE A 121 -28.60 4.23 -21.38
N THR A 122 -27.32 4.43 -21.11
CA THR A 122 -26.55 5.55 -21.69
C THR A 122 -26.15 5.30 -23.15
N PRO A 123 -26.00 6.37 -23.95
CA PRO A 123 -25.53 6.25 -25.33
C PRO A 123 -24.11 5.69 -25.40
N ILE A 124 -23.77 5.04 -26.50
CA ILE A 124 -22.38 4.65 -26.79
C ILE A 124 -21.60 5.93 -27.13
N VAL A 125 -20.56 6.19 -26.35
CA VAL A 125 -19.59 7.27 -26.54
C VAL A 125 -18.37 6.73 -27.27
N ILE A 126 -17.82 7.55 -28.17
CA ILE A 126 -16.51 7.32 -28.79
C ILE A 126 -15.66 8.57 -28.55
N ILE A 127 -14.50 8.40 -27.92
CA ILE A 127 -13.47 9.42 -27.74
C ILE A 127 -12.23 8.93 -28.48
N SER A 128 -11.70 9.67 -29.46
CA SER A 128 -10.64 9.17 -30.34
C SER A 128 -9.46 10.14 -30.45
N ALA A 129 -8.27 9.62 -30.75
CA ALA A 129 -7.08 10.43 -30.96
C ALA A 129 -7.30 11.52 -32.03
N PHE A 130 -7.98 11.21 -33.13
CA PHE A 130 -8.28 12.19 -34.17
C PHE A 130 -9.24 13.27 -33.69
N THR A 131 -10.27 12.91 -32.92
CA THR A 131 -11.27 13.87 -32.41
C THR A 131 -10.76 14.72 -31.25
N GLU A 132 -9.80 14.22 -30.46
CA GLU A 132 -9.22 14.90 -29.30
C GLU A 132 -7.88 15.62 -29.56
N THR A 133 -7.18 15.28 -30.66
CA THR A 133 -5.82 15.80 -30.95
C THR A 133 -5.57 16.15 -32.43
N GLY A 134 -6.38 15.63 -33.36
CA GLY A 134 -6.17 15.74 -34.80
C GLY A 134 -5.17 14.73 -35.40
N GLN A 135 -4.59 13.83 -34.58
CA GLN A 135 -3.70 12.76 -35.04
C GLN A 135 -4.51 11.51 -35.43
N GLU A 136 -4.21 10.89 -36.57
CA GLU A 136 -4.87 9.64 -36.98
C GLU A 136 -4.56 8.51 -35.98
N GLU A 137 -5.56 7.71 -35.63
CA GLU A 137 -5.44 6.60 -34.67
C GLU A 137 -4.38 5.57 -35.08
N SER A 138 -4.16 5.39 -36.38
CA SER A 138 -3.11 4.57 -36.99
C SER A 138 -1.69 5.05 -36.65
N SER A 139 -1.51 6.34 -36.37
CA SER A 139 -0.20 6.95 -36.06
C SER A 139 0.16 6.88 -34.57
N ILE A 140 -0.80 6.57 -33.70
CA ILE A 140 -0.59 6.39 -32.26
C ILE A 140 -0.06 4.97 -32.01
N ILE A 141 1.13 4.87 -31.43
CA ILE A 141 1.83 3.60 -31.24
C ILE A 141 1.12 2.73 -30.18
N VAL A 142 0.83 3.32 -29.01
CA VAL A 142 0.13 2.68 -27.88
C VAL A 142 -1.32 2.39 -28.27
N PRO A 143 -1.78 1.12 -28.36
CA PRO A 143 -3.12 0.81 -28.83
C PRO A 143 -4.22 1.42 -27.94
N LEU A 144 -4.02 1.41 -26.62
CA LEU A 144 -4.98 1.93 -25.64
C LEU A 144 -5.13 3.45 -25.68
N GLN A 145 -4.23 4.20 -26.33
CA GLN A 145 -4.35 5.65 -26.55
C GLN A 145 -5.17 6.02 -27.80
N ARG A 146 -5.51 5.04 -28.67
CA ARG A 146 -6.12 5.29 -29.98
C ARG A 146 -7.56 5.79 -29.88
N ALA A 147 -8.42 5.03 -29.22
CA ALA A 147 -9.81 5.40 -28.98
C ALA A 147 -10.37 4.66 -27.76
N TYR A 148 -11.27 5.32 -27.06
CA TYR A 148 -12.15 4.74 -26.06
C TYR A 148 -13.54 4.58 -26.67
N ILE A 149 -14.14 3.40 -26.50
CA ILE A 149 -15.52 3.10 -26.92
C ILE A 149 -16.23 2.46 -25.74
N GLY A 150 -17.34 3.04 -25.29
CA GLY A 150 -18.09 2.50 -24.15
C GLY A 150 -19.39 3.24 -23.87
N ARG A 151 -20.11 2.83 -22.83
CA ARG A 151 -21.38 3.46 -22.38
C ARG A 151 -21.22 4.35 -21.15
N LYS A 152 -20.04 4.40 -20.52
CA LYS A 152 -19.75 5.37 -19.46
C LYS A 152 -19.90 6.79 -20.05
N PRO A 153 -20.55 7.74 -19.35
CA PRO A 153 -20.98 9.02 -19.91
C PRO A 153 -19.82 10.03 -19.95
N VAL A 154 -18.81 9.69 -20.74
CA VAL A 154 -17.62 10.50 -21.00
C VAL A 154 -17.96 11.61 -21.99
N ILE A 155 -17.40 12.81 -21.83
CA ILE A 155 -17.52 13.91 -22.80
C ILE A 155 -16.19 14.17 -23.52
N SER A 156 -16.21 14.60 -24.78
CA SER A 156 -14.98 15.01 -25.47
C SER A 156 -14.42 16.31 -24.90
N SER A 157 -13.11 16.55 -25.04
CA SER A 157 -12.49 17.81 -24.61
C SER A 157 -13.21 19.02 -25.21
N ARG A 158 -13.55 18.96 -26.50
CA ARG A 158 -14.34 20.01 -27.18
C ARG A 158 -15.70 20.30 -26.51
N VAL A 159 -16.37 19.27 -25.98
CA VAL A 159 -17.63 19.46 -25.22
C VAL A 159 -17.32 20.04 -23.85
N ALA A 160 -16.35 19.49 -23.11
CA ALA A 160 -15.92 20.00 -21.81
C ALA A 160 -15.50 21.47 -21.84
N ASP A 161 -14.73 21.86 -22.85
CA ASP A 161 -14.18 23.21 -23.06
C ASP A 161 -15.23 24.24 -23.54
N THR A 162 -16.48 23.82 -23.80
CA THR A 162 -17.54 24.73 -24.24
C THR A 162 -18.01 25.61 -23.06
N PRO A 163 -17.93 26.96 -23.15
CA PRO A 163 -18.34 27.84 -22.05
C PRO A 163 -19.84 27.75 -21.76
N CYS A 164 -20.22 27.65 -20.48
CA CYS A 164 -21.62 27.57 -20.05
C CYS A 164 -22.46 28.76 -20.54
N ALA A 165 -21.86 29.95 -20.61
CA ALA A 165 -22.50 31.17 -21.10
C ALA A 165 -22.88 31.12 -22.59
N THR A 166 -22.22 30.27 -23.39
CA THR A 166 -22.54 30.06 -24.82
C THR A 166 -23.75 29.14 -25.00
N LEU A 167 -23.92 28.15 -24.12
CA LEU A 167 -25.04 27.20 -24.13
C LEU A 167 -26.31 27.79 -23.48
N GLY A 168 -26.13 28.59 -22.42
CA GLY A 168 -27.22 29.08 -21.59
C GLY A 168 -27.93 27.96 -20.81
N ILE A 169 -28.88 28.32 -19.95
CA ILE A 169 -29.51 27.36 -19.01
C ILE A 169 -30.20 26.19 -19.74
N HIS A 170 -30.87 26.46 -20.88
CA HIS A 170 -31.49 25.41 -21.68
C HIS A 170 -30.45 24.51 -22.37
N GLY A 171 -29.49 25.07 -23.12
CA GLY A 171 -28.49 24.28 -23.83
C GLY A 171 -27.59 23.46 -22.89
N LEU A 172 -27.36 23.94 -21.66
CA LEU A 172 -26.69 23.17 -20.61
C LEU A 172 -27.52 21.95 -20.18
N LEU A 173 -28.82 22.13 -19.94
CA LEU A 173 -29.72 21.04 -19.57
C LEU A 173 -29.86 20.03 -20.71
N ASP A 174 -30.01 20.50 -21.95
CA ASP A 174 -30.15 19.65 -23.13
C ASP A 174 -28.88 18.83 -23.37
N GLN A 175 -27.69 19.44 -23.22
CA GLN A 175 -26.40 18.73 -23.30
C GLN A 175 -26.22 17.74 -22.15
N PHE A 176 -26.58 18.11 -20.93
CA PHE A 176 -26.52 17.23 -19.74
C PHE A 176 -27.42 16.01 -19.90
N ASN A 177 -28.68 16.22 -20.28
CA ASN A 177 -29.65 15.16 -20.59
C ASN A 177 -29.17 14.26 -21.73
N THR A 178 -28.60 14.83 -22.80
CA THR A 178 -28.06 14.05 -23.92
C THR A 178 -26.89 13.17 -23.49
N THR A 179 -25.96 13.68 -22.67
CA THR A 179 -24.81 12.92 -22.17
C THR A 179 -25.21 11.82 -21.18
N LEU A 180 -26.19 12.07 -20.30
CA LEU A 180 -26.62 11.11 -19.29
C LEU A 180 -27.77 10.18 -19.72
N GLY A 181 -28.40 10.41 -20.88
CA GLY A 181 -29.62 9.69 -21.30
C GLY A 181 -30.87 10.06 -20.48
N THR A 182 -30.87 11.20 -19.81
CA THR A 182 -31.91 11.62 -18.85
C THR A 182 -32.89 12.63 -19.45
N SER A 183 -33.99 12.90 -18.73
CA SER A 183 -35.11 13.74 -19.18
C SER A 183 -35.48 14.86 -18.20
N TYR A 184 -34.50 15.35 -17.42
CA TYR A 184 -34.70 16.39 -16.41
C TYR A 184 -35.20 17.69 -17.02
N SER A 185 -35.94 18.48 -16.24
CA SER A 185 -36.56 19.74 -16.69
C SER A 185 -36.32 20.89 -15.72
N LEU A 186 -36.34 22.14 -16.23
CA LEU A 186 -36.23 23.36 -15.43
C LEU A 186 -37.46 23.66 -14.54
N VAL A 187 -38.39 22.72 -14.40
CA VAL A 187 -39.45 22.76 -13.39
C VAL A 187 -38.83 22.63 -11.98
N ASP A 188 -37.72 21.91 -11.86
CA ASP A 188 -36.94 21.86 -10.62
C ASP A 188 -36.22 23.20 -10.37
N PRO A 189 -36.51 23.91 -9.25
CA PRO A 189 -35.90 25.21 -8.97
C PRO A 189 -34.42 25.12 -8.58
N PHE A 190 -33.97 23.99 -8.05
CA PHE A 190 -32.59 23.76 -7.62
C PHE A 190 -31.68 23.58 -8.84
N LEU A 191 -32.04 22.69 -9.77
CA LEU A 191 -31.33 22.49 -11.04
C LEU A 191 -31.28 23.78 -11.85
N SER A 192 -32.43 24.49 -11.94
CA SER A 192 -32.51 25.80 -12.59
C SER A 192 -31.55 26.84 -11.95
N SER A 193 -31.44 26.85 -10.61
CA SER A 193 -30.46 27.69 -9.91
C SER A 193 -29.02 27.26 -10.15
N LEU A 194 -28.73 25.96 -10.20
CA LEU A 194 -27.37 25.44 -10.31
C LEU A 194 -26.79 25.66 -11.70
N LEU A 195 -27.57 25.41 -12.76
CA LEU A 195 -27.20 25.74 -14.14
C LEU A 195 -27.02 27.25 -14.34
N LYS A 196 -27.85 28.07 -13.68
CA LYS A 196 -27.70 29.53 -13.67
C LYS A 196 -26.42 29.97 -12.95
N ASP A 197 -26.05 29.33 -11.85
CA ASP A 197 -24.79 29.60 -11.15
C ASP A 197 -23.58 29.23 -12.04
N CYS A 198 -23.62 28.12 -12.80
CA CYS A 198 -22.58 27.77 -13.77
C CYS A 198 -22.41 28.81 -14.89
N VAL A 199 -23.52 29.31 -15.46
CA VAL A 199 -23.50 30.43 -16.43
C VAL A 199 -22.91 31.70 -15.80
N THR A 200 -23.34 32.05 -14.58
CA THR A 200 -23.00 33.31 -13.92
C THR A 200 -21.52 33.37 -13.50
N ASN A 201 -20.93 32.23 -13.12
CA ASN A 201 -19.52 32.13 -12.76
C ASN A 201 -18.60 31.89 -13.98
N ASN A 202 -19.14 31.91 -15.21
CA ASN A 202 -18.42 31.65 -16.46
C ASN A 202 -17.60 30.34 -16.42
N TYR A 203 -18.22 29.26 -15.94
CA TYR A 203 -17.64 27.93 -16.03
C TYR A 203 -17.68 27.41 -17.47
N ASP A 204 -16.88 26.39 -17.73
CA ASP A 204 -17.04 25.53 -18.90
C ASP A 204 -17.93 24.32 -18.58
N PHE A 205 -18.37 23.61 -19.61
CA PHE A 205 -19.26 22.47 -19.43
C PHE A 205 -18.61 21.34 -18.63
N GLY A 206 -17.29 21.12 -18.71
CA GLY A 206 -16.59 20.12 -17.92
C GLY A 206 -16.69 20.40 -16.42
N ILE A 207 -16.40 21.63 -16.00
CA ILE A 207 -16.46 22.09 -14.61
C ILE A 207 -17.89 22.05 -14.06
N ALA A 208 -18.91 22.28 -14.91
CA ALA A 208 -20.31 22.05 -14.55
C ALA A 208 -20.64 20.55 -14.47
N TYR A 209 -20.24 19.77 -15.47
CA TYR A 209 -20.61 18.36 -15.66
C TYR A 209 -20.06 17.43 -14.58
N GLY A 210 -18.82 17.65 -14.13
CA GLY A 210 -18.17 16.83 -13.09
C GLY A 210 -19.02 16.70 -11.81
N PRO A 211 -19.36 17.81 -11.13
CA PRO A 211 -20.26 17.80 -9.98
C PRO A 211 -21.73 17.51 -10.31
N LEU A 212 -22.19 17.73 -11.55
CA LEU A 212 -23.58 17.47 -11.94
C LEU A 212 -23.87 15.98 -12.22
N ARG A 213 -22.95 15.17 -12.76
CA ARG A 213 -23.24 13.74 -12.98
C ARG A 213 -23.47 12.97 -11.67
N GLN A 214 -22.86 13.44 -10.59
CA GLN A 214 -22.96 12.88 -9.23
C GLN A 214 -24.41 12.84 -8.70
N ILE A 215 -25.33 13.59 -9.31
CA ILE A 215 -26.74 13.57 -8.97
C ILE A 215 -27.39 12.18 -9.24
N ARG A 216 -26.81 11.35 -10.12
CA ARG A 216 -27.24 9.94 -10.31
C ARG A 216 -27.22 9.12 -9.03
N TYR A 217 -26.25 9.39 -8.15
CA TYR A 217 -26.03 8.67 -6.90
C TYR A 217 -26.85 9.22 -5.72
N THR A 218 -27.87 10.06 -5.97
CA THR A 218 -28.74 10.57 -4.91
C THR A 218 -30.13 11.00 -5.39
N ASP A 219 -31.17 10.46 -4.75
CA ASP A 219 -32.56 10.84 -5.01
C ASP A 219 -32.89 12.29 -4.61
N ASN A 220 -32.05 12.92 -3.77
CA ASN A 220 -32.37 14.22 -3.15
C ASN A 220 -31.53 15.38 -3.72
N TRP A 221 -31.97 15.83 -4.89
CA TRP A 221 -31.45 17.00 -5.62
C TRP A 221 -31.27 18.24 -4.72
N GLY A 222 -32.26 18.54 -3.87
CA GLY A 222 -32.30 19.74 -3.06
C GLY A 222 -31.16 19.86 -2.04
N THR A 223 -30.60 18.74 -1.57
CA THR A 223 -29.54 18.72 -0.55
C THR A 223 -28.12 18.88 -1.11
N ILE A 224 -27.90 18.66 -2.41
CA ILE A 224 -26.56 18.50 -3.01
C ILE A 224 -25.69 19.75 -2.84
N ARG A 225 -26.27 20.95 -2.92
CA ARG A 225 -25.54 22.22 -2.72
C ARG A 225 -25.00 22.36 -1.30
N ASP A 226 -25.76 21.90 -0.32
CA ASP A 226 -25.39 21.99 1.09
C ASP A 226 -24.48 20.83 1.53
N GLU A 227 -24.57 19.68 0.87
CA GLU A 227 -23.60 18.60 0.99
C GLU A 227 -22.22 19.01 0.42
N PHE A 228 -22.16 19.57 -0.79
CA PHE A 228 -20.93 20.15 -1.34
C PHE A 228 -20.37 21.28 -0.47
N ARG A 229 -21.22 22.04 0.23
CA ARG A 229 -20.81 23.07 1.20
C ARG A 229 -20.17 22.41 2.43
N ARG A 230 -20.88 21.47 3.07
CA ARG A 230 -20.46 20.72 4.26
C ARG A 230 -19.11 20.05 4.04
N ARG A 231 -18.92 19.35 2.92
CA ARG A 231 -17.67 18.63 2.63
C ARG A 231 -16.51 19.55 2.27
N ARG A 232 -16.78 20.65 1.54
CA ARG A 232 -15.77 21.69 1.30
C ARG A 232 -15.31 22.35 2.61
N GLU A 233 -16.21 22.49 3.58
CA GLU A 233 -15.88 22.99 4.91
C GLU A 233 -15.11 21.93 5.73
N LYS A 234 -15.49 20.65 5.66
CA LYS A 234 -14.76 19.49 6.23
C LYS A 234 -13.33 19.38 5.72
N ASP A 235 -13.10 19.33 4.39
CA ASP A 235 -11.76 19.27 3.76
C ASP A 235 -10.85 20.43 4.22
N ARG A 236 -11.43 21.64 4.37
CA ARG A 236 -10.72 22.84 4.86
C ARG A 236 -10.46 22.84 6.37
N GLU A 237 -11.16 22.01 7.13
CA GLU A 237 -10.95 21.81 8.56
C GLU A 237 -9.94 20.67 8.79
N GLU A 238 -10.12 19.52 8.13
CA GLU A 238 -9.19 18.39 8.17
C GLU A 238 -7.77 18.81 7.76
N ARG A 239 -7.60 19.50 6.63
CA ARG A 239 -6.28 20.01 6.18
C ARG A 239 -5.72 21.13 7.05
N ARG A 240 -6.53 21.77 7.90
CA ARG A 240 -6.05 22.75 8.89
C ARG A 240 -5.60 22.05 10.17
N ASN A 241 -6.39 21.09 10.64
CA ASN A 241 -6.14 20.34 11.86
C ASN A 241 -4.98 19.34 11.69
N ALA A 242 -4.73 18.87 10.46
CA ALA A 242 -3.59 18.04 10.10
C ALA A 242 -2.23 18.77 10.25
N LEU A 243 -2.18 20.10 10.36
CA LEU A 243 -0.92 20.85 10.56
C LEU A 243 -0.82 21.40 12.00
N SER A 244 0.09 20.84 12.78
CA SER A 244 0.42 21.32 14.13
C SER A 244 1.83 21.93 14.15
N GLY A 245 1.88 23.25 13.94
CA GLY A 245 3.15 23.98 13.80
C GLY A 245 3.92 23.54 12.55
N ASN A 246 5.05 22.86 12.76
CA ASN A 246 5.92 22.33 11.69
C ASN A 246 5.86 20.79 11.60
N ARG A 247 4.74 20.17 11.99
CA ARG A 247 4.48 18.73 11.85
C ARG A 247 3.10 18.49 11.26
N ILE A 248 3.01 17.50 10.39
CA ILE A 248 1.75 16.94 9.91
C ILE A 248 1.32 15.89 10.92
N VAL A 249 0.20 16.11 11.61
CA VAL A 249 -0.34 15.25 12.68
C VAL A 249 -1.50 14.36 12.23
N ASN A 250 -1.84 14.43 10.94
CA ASN A 250 -2.63 13.42 10.24
C ASN A 250 -2.01 13.24 8.85
N PRO A 251 -1.27 12.15 8.59
CA PRO A 251 -0.68 11.88 7.27
C PRO A 251 -1.73 11.40 6.25
N ASP A 252 -2.81 10.78 6.72
CA ASP A 252 -3.83 10.07 5.94
C ASP A 252 -4.88 11.02 5.36
N LEU A 253 -4.40 12.05 4.68
CA LEU A 253 -5.24 12.99 3.94
C LEU A 253 -5.47 12.51 2.51
N PRO A 254 -6.73 12.52 2.02
CA PRO A 254 -6.98 12.32 0.60
C PRO A 254 -6.31 13.45 -0.21
N PRO A 255 -5.96 13.21 -1.50
CA PRO A 255 -5.35 14.24 -2.34
C PRO A 255 -6.28 15.47 -2.43
N ARG A 256 -5.72 16.69 -2.52
CA ARG A 256 -6.55 17.92 -2.59
C ARG A 256 -7.45 17.98 -3.83
N ARG A 257 -6.99 17.36 -4.93
CA ARG A 257 -7.63 17.35 -6.24
C ARG A 257 -7.42 16.01 -6.93
N VAL A 258 -8.33 15.64 -7.81
CA VAL A 258 -8.27 14.45 -8.68
C VAL A 258 -8.58 14.88 -10.12
N TRP A 259 -8.07 14.16 -11.11
CA TRP A 259 -8.49 14.32 -12.50
C TRP A 259 -9.69 13.42 -12.76
N ASP A 260 -10.83 14.06 -12.95
CA ASP A 260 -12.07 13.46 -13.43
C ASP A 260 -11.95 13.22 -14.94
N LEU A 261 -11.82 11.95 -15.32
CA LEU A 261 -11.63 11.52 -16.70
C LEU A 261 -12.92 11.62 -17.51
N TYR A 262 -14.11 11.55 -16.89
CA TYR A 262 -15.36 11.68 -17.63
C TYR A 262 -15.60 13.13 -18.06
N SER A 263 -15.40 14.11 -17.15
CA SER A 263 -15.54 15.55 -17.47
C SER A 263 -14.30 16.19 -18.10
N ASN A 264 -13.15 15.50 -18.07
CA ASN A 264 -11.84 16.01 -18.45
C ASN A 264 -11.40 17.25 -17.64
N ARG A 265 -11.57 17.22 -16.31
CA ARG A 265 -11.22 18.33 -15.42
C ARG A 265 -10.55 17.87 -14.13
N VAL A 266 -9.67 18.70 -13.58
CA VAL A 266 -9.13 18.55 -12.23
C VAL A 266 -10.13 19.15 -11.25
N VAL A 267 -10.78 18.29 -10.46
CA VAL A 267 -11.81 18.65 -9.48
C VAL A 267 -11.31 18.45 -8.05
N PRO A 268 -11.86 19.16 -7.04
CA PRO A 268 -11.56 18.87 -5.64
C PRO A 268 -12.03 17.47 -5.23
N TYR A 269 -11.25 16.76 -4.41
CA TYR A 269 -11.55 15.37 -4.02
C TYR A 269 -12.94 15.19 -3.37
N TRP A 270 -13.40 16.14 -2.54
CA TRP A 270 -14.70 16.08 -1.87
C TRP A 270 -15.93 16.05 -2.81
N VAL A 271 -15.73 16.28 -4.13
CA VAL A 271 -16.75 16.06 -5.17
C VAL A 271 -16.97 14.56 -5.43
N MET A 272 -15.91 13.75 -5.33
CA MET A 272 -15.88 12.32 -5.62
C MET A 272 -16.64 11.50 -4.56
N GLU A 273 -16.59 11.93 -3.29
CA GLU A 273 -17.25 11.29 -2.13
C GLU A 273 -18.80 11.15 -2.23
N ILE A 274 -19.45 11.54 -3.35
CA ILE A 274 -20.91 11.30 -3.57
C ILE A 274 -21.12 9.91 -4.20
N CYS A 275 -20.24 9.47 -5.11
CA CYS A 275 -20.06 8.04 -5.40
C CYS A 275 -19.67 7.28 -4.12
N ASP A 276 -19.85 5.95 -4.12
CA ASP A 276 -19.51 5.12 -2.97
C ASP A 276 -18.05 5.32 -2.53
N SER A 277 -17.89 5.42 -1.21
CA SER A 277 -16.68 5.60 -0.42
C SER A 277 -15.52 4.65 -0.75
N LYS A 278 -15.79 3.52 -1.43
CA LYS A 278 -14.78 2.55 -1.88
C LYS A 278 -13.93 3.07 -3.06
N ALA A 279 -14.46 3.95 -3.91
CA ALA A 279 -13.85 4.31 -5.20
C ALA A 279 -12.73 5.37 -5.09
N ALA A 280 -11.58 4.98 -4.53
CA ALA A 280 -10.39 5.85 -4.49
C ALA A 280 -9.84 6.16 -5.90
N PRO A 281 -9.26 7.35 -6.14
CA PRO A 281 -8.70 7.71 -7.45
C PRO A 281 -7.44 6.88 -7.73
N ARG A 282 -7.34 6.23 -8.89
CA ARG A 282 -6.15 5.42 -9.21
C ARG A 282 -4.96 6.34 -9.54
N PRO A 283 -3.84 6.30 -8.81
CA PRO A 283 -2.69 7.17 -9.04
C PRO A 283 -1.89 6.78 -10.29
N ILE A 284 -1.22 7.77 -10.89
CA ILE A 284 -0.32 7.62 -12.04
C ILE A 284 1.10 8.03 -11.63
N SER A 285 2.02 7.06 -11.59
CA SER A 285 3.46 7.31 -11.46
C SER A 285 4.14 7.34 -12.83
N HIS A 286 5.22 8.11 -12.98
CA HIS A 286 5.93 8.18 -14.24
C HIS A 286 7.43 8.54 -14.11
N ALA A 287 8.22 8.07 -15.08
CA ALA A 287 9.62 8.50 -15.22
C ALA A 287 9.73 9.99 -15.57
N TRP A 288 10.85 10.61 -15.20
CA TRP A 288 11.05 12.06 -15.33
C TRP A 288 11.88 12.40 -16.57
N MET A 289 11.25 12.97 -17.59
CA MET A 289 11.94 13.52 -18.77
C MET A 289 12.74 14.80 -18.45
N ASP A 290 13.85 15.02 -19.14
CA ASP A 290 14.67 16.23 -18.98
C ASP A 290 13.91 17.53 -19.29
N GLU A 291 14.40 18.66 -18.79
CA GLU A 291 13.76 19.97 -19.07
C GLU A 291 13.78 20.33 -20.56
N ILE A 292 14.83 19.92 -21.29
CA ILE A 292 14.91 20.09 -22.74
C ILE A 292 13.91 19.22 -23.53
N ASP A 293 13.36 18.18 -22.92
CA ASP A 293 12.42 17.23 -23.56
C ASP A 293 10.99 17.36 -23.04
N ARG A 294 10.75 18.31 -22.13
CA ARG A 294 9.42 18.67 -21.63
C ARG A 294 8.89 19.97 -22.24
N THR A 295 7.59 20.17 -22.09
CA THR A 295 6.88 21.40 -22.45
C THR A 295 5.89 21.77 -21.35
N ALA A 296 5.73 23.07 -21.12
CA ALA A 296 4.90 23.63 -20.05
C ALA A 296 3.51 23.97 -20.61
N VAL A 297 2.58 23.01 -20.54
CA VAL A 297 1.28 23.07 -21.22
C VAL A 297 0.25 23.81 -20.38
N TRP A 298 -0.28 24.92 -20.92
CA TRP A 298 -1.47 25.58 -20.38
C TRP A 298 -2.72 24.87 -20.92
N THR A 299 -3.54 24.32 -20.03
CA THR A 299 -4.66 23.43 -20.38
C THR A 299 -5.95 23.82 -19.65
N PRO A 300 -7.14 23.70 -20.30
CA PRO A 300 -8.42 23.87 -19.61
C PRO A 300 -8.68 22.75 -18.59
N ILE A 301 -7.96 21.63 -18.67
CA ILE A 301 -8.11 20.48 -17.76
C ILE A 301 -7.90 20.91 -16.29
N ASN A 302 -6.92 21.76 -15.98
CA ASN A 302 -6.75 22.35 -14.64
C ASN A 302 -7.31 23.78 -14.52
N GLY A 303 -8.22 24.16 -15.41
CA GLY A 303 -8.79 25.51 -15.48
C GLY A 303 -7.77 26.62 -15.78
N TYR A 304 -6.66 26.28 -16.46
CA TYR A 304 -5.50 27.16 -16.66
C TYR A 304 -4.89 27.69 -15.35
N SER A 305 -4.98 26.92 -14.26
CA SER A 305 -4.50 27.37 -12.93
C SER A 305 -2.98 27.33 -12.78
N TRP A 306 -2.27 26.52 -13.58
CA TRP A 306 -0.81 26.44 -13.68
C TRP A 306 -0.41 25.71 -14.97
N PRO A 307 0.81 25.91 -15.49
CA PRO A 307 1.32 25.10 -16.59
C PRO A 307 1.63 23.67 -16.13
N VAL A 308 1.35 22.69 -16.98
CA VAL A 308 1.55 21.25 -16.71
C VAL A 308 2.82 20.78 -17.43
N PRO A 309 3.90 20.38 -16.74
CA PRO A 309 5.14 19.95 -17.36
C PRO A 309 5.08 18.49 -17.85
N ILE A 310 4.75 18.28 -19.12
CA ILE A 310 4.68 16.95 -19.76
C ILE A 310 5.78 16.77 -20.82
N PRO A 311 6.08 15.54 -21.28
CA PRO A 311 6.99 15.30 -22.41
C PRO A 311 6.51 15.99 -23.70
N LYS A 312 7.44 16.46 -24.55
CA LYS A 312 7.12 17.14 -25.83
C LYS A 312 6.40 16.26 -26.85
N ASP A 313 6.54 14.95 -26.73
CA ASP A 313 5.93 13.92 -27.56
C ASP A 313 4.65 13.31 -26.95
N ALA A 314 4.21 13.78 -25.77
CA ALA A 314 3.02 13.29 -25.07
C ALA A 314 1.83 14.27 -25.15
N ASN A 315 0.62 13.75 -24.93
CA ASN A 315 -0.62 14.55 -24.91
C ASN A 315 -1.57 14.06 -23.80
N LEU A 316 -2.09 14.98 -22.99
CA LEU A 316 -3.02 14.66 -21.89
C LEU A 316 -4.30 13.97 -22.38
N ASN A 317 -4.82 14.32 -23.56
CA ASN A 317 -6.02 13.65 -24.08
C ASN A 317 -5.75 12.20 -24.50
N LEU A 318 -4.53 11.85 -24.93
CA LEU A 318 -4.14 10.47 -25.23
C LEU A 318 -3.99 9.64 -23.95
N ILE A 319 -3.30 10.19 -22.94
CA ILE A 319 -3.20 9.62 -21.58
C ILE A 319 -4.61 9.35 -21.04
N ARG A 320 -5.54 10.31 -21.19
CA ARG A 320 -6.93 10.16 -20.79
C ARG A 320 -7.64 9.01 -21.50
N ILE A 321 -7.48 8.85 -22.81
CA ILE A 321 -8.08 7.73 -23.56
C ILE A 321 -7.55 6.39 -23.04
N GLU A 322 -6.25 6.31 -22.73
CA GLU A 322 -5.64 5.12 -22.12
C GLU A 322 -6.20 4.83 -20.72
N MET A 323 -6.32 5.83 -19.84
CA MET A 323 -6.91 5.62 -18.51
C MET A 323 -8.40 5.21 -18.58
N LEU A 324 -9.17 5.76 -19.53
CA LEU A 324 -10.57 5.36 -19.76
C LEU A 324 -10.67 3.92 -20.27
N ASN A 325 -9.73 3.46 -21.10
CA ASN A 325 -9.64 2.07 -21.55
C ASN A 325 -9.19 1.11 -20.43
N LEU A 326 -8.43 1.59 -19.43
CA LEU A 326 -8.21 0.89 -18.15
C LEU A 326 -9.44 0.96 -17.21
N GLY A 327 -10.60 1.40 -17.70
CA GLY A 327 -11.88 1.45 -16.98
C GLY A 327 -12.08 2.63 -16.04
N LEU A 328 -11.09 3.52 -15.91
CA LEU A 328 -11.00 4.50 -14.81
C LEU A 328 -11.92 5.71 -14.98
N GLU A 329 -12.47 6.20 -13.87
CA GLU A 329 -13.24 7.44 -13.80
C GLU A 329 -12.45 8.60 -13.18
N TYR A 330 -11.71 8.32 -12.11
CA TYR A 330 -10.90 9.29 -11.37
C TYR A 330 -9.46 8.78 -11.26
N VAL A 331 -8.51 9.66 -11.58
CA VAL A 331 -7.07 9.39 -11.41
C VAL A 331 -6.38 10.52 -10.68
N TRP A 332 -5.24 10.22 -10.06
CA TRP A 332 -4.34 11.24 -9.52
C TRP A 332 -3.04 11.30 -10.32
N LEU A 333 -2.65 12.50 -10.74
CA LEU A 333 -1.41 12.75 -11.47
C LEU A 333 -0.79 14.03 -10.90
N ASP A 334 0.42 13.93 -10.35
CA ASP A 334 1.11 15.00 -9.61
C ASP A 334 1.16 16.33 -10.38
N VAL A 335 1.57 16.29 -11.66
CA VAL A 335 1.70 17.46 -12.53
C VAL A 335 0.36 18.15 -12.83
N LEU A 336 -0.77 17.44 -12.74
CA LEU A 336 -2.12 17.99 -12.94
C LEU A 336 -2.83 18.37 -11.64
N CYS A 337 -2.67 17.58 -10.57
CA CYS A 337 -3.44 17.70 -9.33
C CYS A 337 -2.76 18.60 -8.28
N LEU A 338 -1.42 18.62 -8.24
CA LEU A 338 -0.64 19.56 -7.42
C LEU A 338 -0.38 20.84 -8.19
N ARG A 339 -0.42 21.98 -7.49
CA ARG A 339 -0.14 23.29 -8.08
C ARG A 339 1.31 23.40 -8.52
N GLN A 340 1.54 23.57 -9.82
CA GLN A 340 2.88 23.71 -10.40
C GLN A 340 3.34 25.17 -10.44
N VAL A 341 4.64 25.38 -10.67
CA VAL A 341 5.29 26.71 -10.72
C VAL A 341 4.80 27.52 -11.92
N GLY A 342 4.53 28.81 -11.69
CA GLY A 342 4.25 29.80 -12.74
C GLY A 342 2.77 30.00 -13.05
N GLY A 343 1.87 29.58 -12.16
CA GLY A 343 0.42 29.73 -12.29
C GLY A 343 -0.16 30.94 -11.55
N PRO A 344 -1.40 31.36 -11.88
CA PRO A 344 -2.23 32.15 -10.97
C PRO A 344 -2.34 31.47 -9.59
N GLY A 345 -2.14 32.23 -8.51
CA GLY A 345 -2.10 31.67 -7.15
C GLY A 345 -0.77 31.00 -6.78
N GLU A 346 0.35 31.40 -7.40
CA GLU A 346 1.71 30.98 -7.03
C GLU A 346 2.02 31.19 -5.53
N ASP A 347 1.43 32.22 -4.91
CA ASP A 347 1.49 32.50 -3.47
C ASP A 347 0.83 31.39 -2.62
N LEU A 348 -0.21 30.74 -3.14
CA LEU A 348 -0.85 29.60 -2.49
C LEU A 348 -0.02 28.30 -2.64
N ARG A 349 0.89 28.22 -3.62
CA ARG A 349 1.67 26.99 -3.89
C ARG A 349 2.50 26.59 -2.68
N ALA A 350 3.17 27.56 -2.04
CA ALA A 350 3.98 27.32 -0.85
C ALA A 350 3.16 26.85 0.36
N GLU A 351 1.89 27.24 0.47
CA GLU A 351 1.00 26.80 1.55
C GLU A 351 0.32 25.45 1.25
N GLU A 352 -0.06 25.19 0.00
CA GLU A 352 -0.52 23.87 -0.45
C GLU A 352 0.59 22.81 -0.28
N TRP A 353 1.82 23.09 -0.73
CA TRP A 353 2.94 22.14 -0.72
C TRP A 353 3.46 21.77 0.67
N LYS A 354 3.27 22.60 1.72
CA LYS A 354 3.63 22.23 3.11
C LYS A 354 2.93 20.98 3.61
N LEU A 355 1.76 20.67 3.02
CA LEU A 355 0.94 19.52 3.36
C LEU A 355 0.96 18.51 2.22
N ASP A 356 0.57 18.95 1.02
CA ASP A 356 0.24 18.06 -0.09
C ASP A 356 1.46 17.34 -0.70
N VAL A 357 2.68 17.88 -0.56
CA VAL A 357 3.90 17.24 -1.08
C VAL A 357 4.47 16.21 -0.09
N PRO A 358 4.59 16.50 1.22
CA PRO A 358 4.90 15.47 2.21
C PRO A 358 3.90 14.31 2.27
N THR A 359 2.60 14.54 2.00
CA THR A 359 1.56 13.49 2.04
C THR A 359 1.37 12.75 0.70
N ILE A 360 2.29 12.84 -0.27
CA ILE A 360 2.09 12.19 -1.59
C ILE A 360 1.93 10.66 -1.46
N GLY A 361 2.69 9.99 -0.59
CA GLY A 361 2.63 8.52 -0.46
C GLY A 361 1.26 7.98 -0.04
N ALA A 362 0.45 8.73 0.72
CA ALA A 362 -0.93 8.37 1.07
C ALA A 362 -1.85 8.18 -0.15
N VAL A 363 -1.48 8.74 -1.32
CA VAL A 363 -2.21 8.58 -2.58
C VAL A 363 -1.84 7.28 -3.32
N TYR A 364 -0.71 6.66 -2.96
CA TYR A 364 -0.17 5.45 -3.59
C TYR A 364 -0.22 4.20 -2.68
N GLN A 365 -0.26 4.39 -1.36
CA GLN A 365 -0.32 3.32 -0.38
C GLN A 365 -1.64 2.53 -0.48
N ASN A 366 -1.55 1.21 -0.60
CA ASN A 366 -2.68 0.29 -0.74
C ASN A 366 -3.61 0.67 -1.92
N ARG A 367 -2.99 0.97 -3.07
CA ARG A 367 -3.62 1.28 -4.36
C ARG A 367 -2.88 0.58 -5.48
N ASP A 368 -3.60 0.13 -6.49
CA ASP A 368 -3.02 -0.18 -7.80
C ASP A 368 -2.51 1.10 -8.47
N VAL A 369 -1.30 1.08 -9.03
CA VAL A 369 -0.67 2.27 -9.63
C VAL A 369 -0.49 2.08 -11.13
N VAL A 370 -0.79 3.12 -11.89
CA VAL A 370 -0.53 3.16 -13.34
C VAL A 370 0.85 3.76 -13.60
N CYS A 371 1.78 2.98 -14.18
CA CYS A 371 3.20 3.31 -14.24
C CYS A 371 3.72 3.53 -15.67
N TYR A 372 4.04 4.78 -16.02
CA TYR A 372 4.72 5.12 -17.29
C TYR A 372 6.25 5.11 -17.15
N LEU A 373 6.86 3.94 -17.35
CA LEU A 373 8.29 3.71 -17.10
C LEU A 373 9.22 4.45 -18.08
N SER A 374 8.78 4.70 -19.31
CA SER A 374 9.54 5.44 -20.34
C SER A 374 9.18 6.94 -20.41
N GLY A 375 8.39 7.43 -19.44
CA GLY A 375 7.94 8.82 -19.32
C GLY A 375 6.45 8.99 -19.60
N LEU A 376 5.80 9.92 -18.89
CA LEU A 376 4.35 10.14 -18.88
C LEU A 376 3.71 10.17 -20.29
N GLY A 377 2.81 9.22 -20.57
CA GLY A 377 2.07 9.14 -21.83
C GLY A 377 2.86 8.65 -23.05
N ARG A 378 4.12 8.26 -22.87
CA ARG A 378 5.00 7.78 -23.96
C ARG A 378 4.89 6.25 -24.07
N PRO A 379 5.09 5.65 -25.26
CA PRO A 379 5.17 4.21 -25.39
C PRO A 379 6.31 3.63 -24.56
N LEU A 380 6.08 2.45 -24.00
CA LEU A 380 7.05 1.68 -23.22
C LEU A 380 8.15 1.18 -24.16
N MET A 381 9.31 1.82 -24.07
CA MET A 381 10.51 1.48 -24.83
C MET A 381 11.68 1.27 -23.88
N LEU A 382 12.51 0.26 -24.19
CA LEU A 382 13.67 -0.13 -23.42
C LEU A 382 14.92 -0.09 -24.31
N LYS A 383 15.88 0.78 -23.99
CA LYS A 383 17.16 0.94 -24.70
C LYS A 383 18.32 0.73 -23.72
N GLU A 384 19.51 0.45 -24.25
CA GLU A 384 20.68 0.21 -23.41
C GLU A 384 21.03 1.46 -22.58
N GLY A 385 21.12 1.29 -21.26
CA GLY A 385 21.31 2.38 -20.30
C GLY A 385 20.03 3.04 -19.77
N ASP A 386 18.83 2.70 -20.27
CA ASP A 386 17.57 3.29 -19.77
C ASP A 386 17.24 2.87 -18.32
N LEU A 387 17.76 1.73 -17.84
CA LEU A 387 17.59 1.27 -16.44
C LEU A 387 18.58 1.96 -15.48
N GLU A 388 19.81 2.19 -15.95
CA GLU A 388 20.88 2.84 -15.19
C GLU A 388 20.71 4.37 -15.12
N SER A 389 20.02 4.95 -16.11
CA SER A 389 19.78 6.39 -16.25
C SER A 389 19.18 7.02 -14.98
N ASP A 390 19.70 8.19 -14.60
CA ASP A 390 19.16 9.03 -13.53
C ASP A 390 17.73 9.55 -13.80
N ARG A 391 17.19 9.31 -15.01
CA ARG A 391 15.80 9.56 -15.39
C ARG A 391 14.88 8.33 -15.28
N SER A 392 15.44 7.13 -15.12
CA SER A 392 14.70 5.88 -15.04
C SER A 392 13.70 5.89 -13.89
N TRP A 393 12.53 5.26 -14.08
CA TRP A 393 11.52 5.15 -13.03
C TRP A 393 12.07 4.46 -11.77
N PHE A 394 12.84 3.38 -11.94
CA PHE A 394 13.49 2.63 -10.86
C PHE A 394 14.58 3.44 -10.13
N ARG A 395 15.12 4.49 -10.77
CA ARG A 395 16.23 5.30 -10.25
C ARG A 395 15.77 6.56 -9.52
N ARG A 396 14.52 7.01 -9.62
CA ARG A 396 14.06 8.23 -8.92
C ARG A 396 13.80 7.95 -7.43
N ALA A 397 14.11 8.91 -6.56
CA ALA A 397 13.88 8.78 -5.11
C ALA A 397 12.38 8.74 -4.76
N TRP A 398 11.61 9.69 -5.30
CA TRP A 398 10.16 9.81 -5.05
C TRP A 398 9.39 8.54 -5.44
N THR A 399 9.76 7.88 -6.54
CA THR A 399 9.06 6.68 -7.03
C THR A 399 9.17 5.44 -6.14
N LEU A 400 9.98 5.46 -5.08
CA LEU A 400 10.06 4.33 -4.13
C LEU A 400 8.79 4.24 -3.24
N GLN A 401 8.09 5.34 -3.02
CA GLN A 401 6.77 5.36 -2.36
C GLN A 401 5.60 5.46 -3.35
N GLU A 402 5.87 5.45 -4.66
CA GLU A 402 4.87 5.49 -5.74
C GLU A 402 4.62 4.09 -6.33
N VAL A 403 4.93 3.02 -5.58
CA VAL A 403 5.00 1.64 -6.10
C VAL A 403 3.62 1.01 -6.26
N GLY A 404 2.69 1.24 -5.35
CA GLY A 404 1.40 0.54 -5.33
C GLY A 404 1.43 -0.86 -4.74
N GLU A 405 0.25 -1.33 -4.35
CA GLU A 405 -0.01 -2.72 -3.98
C GLU A 405 0.13 -3.60 -5.22
N ASP A 406 -0.56 -3.20 -6.29
CA ASP A 406 -0.40 -3.71 -7.66
C ASP A 406 0.06 -2.63 -8.65
N ARG A 407 0.56 -3.05 -9.81
CA ARG A 407 1.09 -2.15 -10.85
C ARG A 407 0.58 -2.49 -12.25
N VAL A 408 -0.13 -1.56 -12.86
CA VAL A 408 -0.47 -1.58 -14.28
C VAL A 408 0.58 -0.76 -15.04
N ILE A 409 1.36 -1.38 -15.91
CA ILE A 409 2.36 -0.66 -16.71
C ILE A 409 1.66 -0.02 -17.91
N ALA A 410 1.90 1.29 -18.11
CA ALA A 410 1.25 2.08 -19.15
C ALA A 410 2.21 2.51 -20.26
N GLY A 411 1.64 2.88 -21.40
CA GLY A 411 2.34 3.04 -22.67
C GLY A 411 2.56 1.72 -23.41
N ASP A 412 1.84 0.64 -23.07
CA ASP A 412 2.12 -0.70 -23.58
C ASP A 412 1.89 -0.84 -25.11
N THR A 413 2.62 -1.77 -25.73
CA THR A 413 2.65 -1.95 -27.19
C THR A 413 2.81 -3.43 -27.55
N PRO A 414 2.16 -3.97 -28.60
CA PRO A 414 2.18 -5.41 -28.92
C PRO A 414 3.57 -6.03 -29.16
N ASP A 415 4.54 -5.23 -29.63
CA ASP A 415 5.94 -5.63 -29.83
C ASP A 415 6.85 -5.13 -28.67
N GLY A 416 6.24 -4.83 -27.51
CA GLY A 416 6.87 -4.19 -26.35
C GLY A 416 7.49 -5.15 -25.36
N PRO A 417 8.29 -4.65 -24.41
CA PRO A 417 9.07 -5.49 -23.50
C PRO A 417 8.23 -6.27 -22.47
N LEU A 418 6.93 -6.00 -22.32
CA LEU A 418 6.05 -6.79 -21.45
C LEU A 418 5.58 -8.11 -22.09
N HIS A 419 5.60 -8.20 -23.42
CA HIS A 419 5.19 -9.40 -24.16
C HIS A 419 6.38 -10.27 -24.60
N ALA A 420 7.59 -9.95 -24.13
CA ALA A 420 8.74 -10.84 -24.31
C ALA A 420 8.54 -12.13 -23.50
N GLU A 421 8.81 -13.28 -24.10
CA GLU A 421 8.81 -14.56 -23.41
C GLU A 421 10.21 -14.87 -22.84
N PRO A 422 10.32 -15.59 -21.70
CA PRO A 422 11.59 -16.10 -21.22
C PRO A 422 12.11 -17.22 -22.14
N VAL A 423 13.42 -17.33 -22.23
CA VAL A 423 14.15 -18.31 -23.07
C VAL A 423 14.47 -19.60 -22.29
N ASP A 424 14.39 -19.55 -20.95
CA ASP A 424 14.61 -20.68 -20.04
C ASP A 424 13.79 -20.53 -18.74
N ASP A 425 13.63 -21.66 -18.03
CA ASP A 425 12.89 -21.74 -16.75
C ASP A 425 13.53 -20.91 -15.61
N ASP A 426 14.80 -20.51 -15.76
CA ASP A 426 15.50 -19.59 -14.84
C ASP A 426 15.01 -18.13 -14.97
N GLY A 427 14.06 -17.85 -15.88
CA GLY A 427 13.45 -16.53 -16.08
C GLY A 427 14.38 -15.55 -16.79
N LYS A 428 15.26 -16.04 -17.65
CA LYS A 428 16.15 -15.25 -18.49
C LYS A 428 15.48 -14.94 -19.83
N TYR A 429 15.77 -13.78 -20.39
CA TYR A 429 15.20 -13.31 -21.66
C TYR A 429 16.29 -13.24 -22.74
N GLU A 430 15.91 -12.99 -24.00
CA GLU A 430 16.84 -12.89 -25.14
C GLU A 430 18.02 -11.93 -24.86
N THR A 431 17.77 -10.86 -24.11
CA THR A 431 18.80 -9.91 -23.68
C THR A 431 18.94 -9.80 -22.17
N GLU A 432 20.15 -9.48 -21.70
CA GLU A 432 20.42 -9.12 -20.31
C GLU A 432 19.65 -7.86 -19.89
N LEU A 433 19.35 -6.95 -20.83
CA LEU A 433 18.55 -5.76 -20.60
C LEU A 433 17.08 -6.10 -20.27
N LEU A 434 16.44 -6.97 -21.05
CA LEU A 434 15.11 -7.52 -20.72
C LEU A 434 15.15 -8.30 -19.39
N THR A 435 16.15 -9.15 -19.20
CA THR A 435 16.30 -9.95 -17.97
C THR A 435 16.41 -9.06 -16.71
N ARG A 436 17.13 -7.94 -16.79
CA ARG A 436 17.17 -6.91 -15.73
C ARG A 436 15.82 -6.23 -15.54
N PHE A 437 15.14 -5.84 -16.62
CA PHE A 437 13.85 -5.16 -16.62
C PHE A 437 12.75 -6.00 -15.93
N HIS A 438 12.56 -7.26 -16.32
CA HIS A 438 11.56 -8.13 -15.67
C HIS A 438 11.89 -8.38 -14.18
N LYS A 439 13.18 -8.51 -13.82
CA LYS A 439 13.59 -8.60 -12.40
C LYS A 439 13.30 -7.34 -11.58
N GLN A 440 13.29 -6.15 -12.21
CA GLN A 440 12.88 -4.90 -11.54
C GLN A 440 11.36 -4.71 -11.51
N LEU A 441 10.61 -5.41 -12.37
CA LEU A 441 9.15 -5.44 -12.36
C LEU A 441 8.55 -6.47 -11.40
N GLN A 442 9.28 -7.52 -11.01
CA GLN A 442 8.77 -8.55 -10.10
C GLN A 442 8.19 -7.92 -8.80
N PRO A 443 7.05 -8.41 -8.29
CA PRO A 443 6.44 -7.87 -7.06
C PRO A 443 7.32 -8.09 -5.83
N THR A 444 7.97 -7.02 -5.36
CA THR A 444 8.66 -7.01 -4.06
C THR A 444 7.66 -6.80 -2.92
N HIS A 445 6.69 -7.72 -2.76
CA HIS A 445 5.63 -7.68 -1.73
C HIS A 445 6.16 -7.52 -0.28
N GLN A 446 7.46 -7.78 -0.04
CA GLN A 446 8.11 -7.64 1.27
C GLN A 446 8.85 -6.30 1.47
N ALA A 447 8.96 -5.43 0.45
CA ALA A 447 9.74 -4.20 0.57
C ALA A 447 9.10 -3.12 1.46
N TRP A 448 7.78 -3.18 1.65
CA TRP A 448 6.98 -2.14 2.31
C TRP A 448 7.07 -2.14 3.85
N PHE A 449 7.48 -3.26 4.44
CA PHE A 449 7.54 -3.46 5.90
C PHE A 449 8.96 -3.67 6.43
N LEU A 450 9.98 -3.38 5.63
CA LEU A 450 11.39 -3.60 5.98
C LEU A 450 12.20 -2.31 5.83
N VAL A 451 12.58 -1.69 6.96
CA VAL A 451 13.43 -0.49 6.97
C VAL A 451 14.73 -0.75 6.21
N PHE A 452 15.28 -1.97 6.32
CA PHE A 452 16.45 -2.40 5.55
C PHE A 452 16.27 -2.19 4.04
N ARG A 453 15.17 -2.69 3.45
CA ARG A 453 14.96 -2.70 2.00
C ARG A 453 14.67 -1.31 1.46
N ALA A 454 13.85 -0.53 2.16
CA ALA A 454 13.60 0.87 1.79
C ALA A 454 14.90 1.71 1.82
N LEU A 455 15.78 1.50 2.80
CA LEU A 455 17.08 2.18 2.86
C LEU A 455 18.10 1.65 1.84
N GLU A 456 18.06 0.36 1.52
CA GLU A 456 18.90 -0.26 0.48
C GLU A 456 18.55 0.31 -0.91
N GLU A 457 17.27 0.34 -1.26
CA GLU A 457 16.75 0.94 -2.49
C GLU A 457 17.06 2.44 -2.57
N MET A 458 16.86 3.19 -1.48
CA MET A 458 17.08 4.64 -1.48
C MET A 458 18.55 5.03 -1.69
N ARG A 459 19.52 4.14 -1.42
CA ARG A 459 20.93 4.36 -1.83
C ARG A 459 21.07 4.43 -3.34
N ASN A 460 20.47 3.46 -4.03
CA ASN A 460 20.58 3.25 -5.46
C ASN A 460 19.78 4.26 -6.30
N ARG A 461 18.93 5.07 -5.65
CA ARG A 461 18.12 6.11 -6.29
C ARG A 461 18.82 7.47 -6.36
N VAL A 462 18.25 8.42 -7.08
CA VAL A 462 18.73 9.80 -7.28
C VAL A 462 17.60 10.80 -7.12
N SER A 463 17.95 12.06 -6.86
CA SER A 463 17.00 13.13 -6.62
C SER A 463 17.56 14.50 -7.02
N THR A 464 16.70 15.52 -7.07
CA THR A 464 17.12 16.88 -7.46
C THR A 464 17.44 17.73 -6.23
N ASN A 465 16.64 17.61 -5.17
CA ASN A 465 17.06 18.03 -3.83
C ASN A 465 17.56 16.79 -3.07
N PRO A 466 18.74 16.80 -2.43
CA PRO A 466 19.17 15.70 -1.57
C PRO A 466 18.16 15.32 -0.47
N VAL A 467 17.35 16.28 0.02
CA VAL A 467 16.30 16.06 1.03
C VAL A 467 15.13 15.24 0.49
N ASP A 468 14.90 15.21 -0.83
CA ASP A 468 13.91 14.33 -1.49
C ASP A 468 14.11 12.86 -1.08
N LYS A 469 15.36 12.40 -0.88
CA LYS A 469 15.66 11.02 -0.47
C LYS A 469 15.14 10.67 0.93
N ILE A 470 14.91 11.66 1.77
CA ILE A 470 14.39 11.48 3.12
C ILE A 470 12.86 11.64 3.09
N ALA A 471 12.33 12.57 2.30
CA ALA A 471 10.90 12.71 2.07
C ALA A 471 10.28 11.47 1.39
N GLY A 472 10.96 10.91 0.39
CA GLY A 472 10.58 9.67 -0.30
C GLY A 472 10.70 8.39 0.52
N LEU A 473 11.17 8.48 1.78
CA LEU A 473 11.11 7.38 2.75
C LEU A 473 9.93 7.50 3.71
N ALA A 474 9.15 8.60 3.70
CA ALA A 474 8.19 8.89 4.77
C ALA A 474 7.16 7.78 4.97
N PHE A 475 6.38 7.44 3.92
CA PHE A 475 5.32 6.41 4.02
C PHE A 475 5.86 4.99 4.16
N LEU A 476 7.09 4.73 3.70
CA LEU A 476 7.77 3.43 3.84
C LEU A 476 8.25 3.13 5.27
N MET A 477 8.03 4.07 6.19
CA MET A 477 8.42 4.00 7.60
C MET A 477 7.21 4.17 8.55
N VAL A 478 6.00 4.03 7.98
CA VAL A 478 4.66 4.12 8.61
C VAL A 478 4.62 5.14 9.78
N PRO A 479 4.60 6.45 9.47
CA PRO A 479 4.85 7.49 10.47
C PRO A 479 3.54 8.03 11.05
N ASP A 480 3.37 7.98 12.38
CA ASP A 480 2.24 8.60 13.09
C ASP A 480 2.06 10.10 12.74
N THR A 481 3.17 10.76 12.38
CA THR A 481 3.22 12.17 11.99
C THR A 481 4.31 12.36 10.94
N ILE A 482 4.12 13.24 9.95
CA ILE A 482 5.17 13.56 8.98
C ILE A 482 5.87 14.88 9.35
N PRO A 483 7.22 14.96 9.40
CA PRO A 483 7.91 16.22 9.64
C PRO A 483 7.74 17.18 8.46
N ALA A 484 7.61 18.49 8.73
CA ALA A 484 7.49 19.47 7.64
C ALA A 484 8.72 19.46 6.71
N TYR A 485 8.47 19.34 5.41
CA TYR A 485 9.49 19.36 4.38
C TYR A 485 10.02 20.79 4.16
N TYR A 486 11.34 20.94 4.19
CA TYR A 486 12.04 22.16 3.84
C TYR A 486 13.22 21.85 2.94
N GLU A 487 13.21 22.37 1.70
CA GLU A 487 14.28 22.22 0.71
C GLU A 487 15.67 22.69 1.21
N SER A 488 15.69 23.54 2.24
CA SER A 488 16.89 24.14 2.84
C SER A 488 17.38 23.45 4.12
N ALA A 489 16.70 22.39 4.60
CA ALA A 489 17.14 21.63 5.77
C ALA A 489 18.44 20.86 5.49
N SER A 490 19.30 20.66 6.49
CA SER A 490 20.39 19.71 6.33
C SER A 490 19.88 18.27 6.38
N LEU A 491 20.58 17.37 5.70
CA LEU A 491 20.20 15.96 5.61
C LEU A 491 20.10 15.26 6.98
N GLU A 492 20.97 15.60 7.93
CA GLU A 492 20.88 15.01 9.28
C GLU A 492 19.72 15.59 10.09
N GLU A 493 19.35 16.86 9.90
CA GLU A 493 18.16 17.45 10.54
C GLU A 493 16.88 16.82 10.00
N ALA A 494 16.77 16.67 8.67
CA ALA A 494 15.64 16.00 8.02
C ALA A 494 15.55 14.51 8.42
N TRP A 495 16.67 13.78 8.41
CA TRP A 495 16.74 12.39 8.85
C TRP A 495 16.38 12.24 10.33
N THR A 496 16.89 13.12 11.19
CA THR A 496 16.52 13.19 12.61
C THR A 496 15.02 13.42 12.76
N ALA A 497 14.44 14.38 12.03
CA ALA A 497 13.01 14.69 12.10
C ALA A 497 12.14 13.51 11.63
N LEU A 498 12.57 12.77 10.60
CA LEU A 498 11.90 11.55 10.16
C LEU A 498 11.98 10.45 11.23
N VAL A 499 13.18 10.09 11.71
CA VAL A 499 13.36 9.04 12.74
C VAL A 499 12.62 9.36 14.04
N ASN A 500 12.53 10.63 14.42
CA ASN A 500 11.74 11.08 15.57
C ASN A 500 10.21 10.87 15.39
N SER A 501 9.75 10.59 14.17
CA SER A 501 8.34 10.55 13.77
C SER A 501 7.89 9.23 13.13
N MET A 502 8.81 8.29 12.87
CA MET A 502 8.51 6.90 12.47
C MET A 502 7.77 6.17 13.60
N ASP A 503 7.02 5.12 13.29
CA ASP A 503 6.50 4.20 14.31
C ASP A 503 7.63 3.55 15.16
N CYS A 504 7.24 3.06 16.34
CA CYS A 504 8.10 2.45 17.35
C CYS A 504 8.75 1.11 16.94
N ILE A 505 8.19 0.36 15.98
CA ILE A 505 8.76 -0.85 15.38
C ILE A 505 9.86 -0.46 14.37
N PHE A 506 9.58 0.47 13.46
CA PHE A 506 10.55 0.93 12.45
C PHE A 506 11.76 1.61 13.12
N ARG A 507 11.56 2.32 14.24
CA ARG A 507 12.65 2.78 15.12
C ARG A 507 13.45 1.63 15.74
N ALA A 508 12.79 0.56 16.18
CA ALA A 508 13.47 -0.61 16.71
C ALA A 508 14.32 -1.32 15.64
N GLU A 509 13.86 -1.41 14.40
CA GLU A 509 14.71 -1.88 13.29
C GLU A 509 16.00 -1.07 13.19
N LEU A 510 15.94 0.27 13.14
CA LEU A 510 17.14 1.12 13.07
C LEU A 510 18.15 0.86 14.21
N PHE A 511 17.66 0.47 15.38
CA PHE A 511 18.50 0.08 16.53
C PHE A 511 19.23 -1.26 16.31
N PHE A 512 18.65 -2.22 15.59
CA PHE A 512 19.27 -3.50 15.23
C PHE A 512 20.01 -3.50 13.87
N LEU A 513 19.66 -2.61 12.93
CA LEU A 513 20.15 -2.62 11.53
C LEU A 513 21.60 -2.16 11.37
N CYS A 514 21.99 -1.07 12.04
CA CYS A 514 23.33 -0.50 11.89
C CYS A 514 24.28 -1.05 12.95
N PRO A 515 25.41 -1.70 12.58
CA PRO A 515 26.37 -2.22 13.55
C PRO A 515 27.25 -1.16 14.21
N GLU A 516 27.42 -0.01 13.57
CA GLU A 516 28.14 1.12 14.17
C GLU A 516 27.18 1.92 15.07
N PRO A 517 27.64 2.47 16.20
CA PRO A 517 26.86 3.42 16.98
C PRO A 517 26.78 4.76 16.24
N GLY A 518 25.68 5.51 16.45
CA GLY A 518 25.41 6.79 15.78
C GLY A 518 26.58 7.77 15.85
N ASP A 519 27.06 8.29 14.72
CA ASP A 519 28.13 9.30 14.68
C ASP A 519 27.63 10.75 14.75
N ARG A 520 26.34 10.97 14.48
CA ARG A 520 25.60 12.23 14.67
C ARG A 520 24.36 11.98 15.51
N GLY A 521 24.15 12.78 16.57
CA GLY A 521 23.03 12.59 17.50
C GLY A 521 23.25 11.44 18.50
N PRO A 522 22.16 10.79 18.97
CA PRO A 522 22.22 9.63 19.87
C PRO A 522 22.98 8.44 19.29
N LYS A 523 23.65 7.65 20.13
CA LYS A 523 24.41 6.45 19.75
C LYS A 523 23.53 5.29 19.30
N TRP A 524 22.28 5.22 19.76
CA TRP A 524 21.35 4.13 19.48
C TRP A 524 20.96 4.03 17.99
N ARG A 525 20.71 5.16 17.32
CA ARG A 525 20.34 5.23 15.89
C ARG A 525 21.53 5.58 14.99
N PRO A 526 21.52 5.20 13.70
CA PRO A 526 22.49 5.70 12.74
C PRO A 526 22.20 7.15 12.31
N SER A 527 23.23 7.84 11.83
CA SER A 527 23.11 9.07 11.04
C SER A 527 22.73 8.78 9.58
N TRP A 528 22.32 9.81 8.84
CA TRP A 528 22.07 9.70 7.39
C TRP A 528 23.33 9.28 6.62
N ASP A 529 24.50 9.80 7.03
CA ASP A 529 25.80 9.41 6.46
C ASP A 529 26.08 7.92 6.66
N GLN A 530 25.77 7.37 7.84
CA GLN A 530 25.95 5.94 8.11
C GLN A 530 24.96 5.10 7.30
N VAL A 531 23.67 5.45 7.30
CA VAL A 531 22.61 4.79 6.52
C VAL A 531 22.97 4.69 5.04
N MET A 532 23.54 5.75 4.46
CA MET A 532 23.81 5.81 3.01
C MET A 532 25.17 5.24 2.59
N LYS A 533 26.10 4.96 3.52
CA LYS A 533 27.50 4.61 3.19
C LYS A 533 28.05 3.37 3.89
N LYS A 534 27.40 2.85 4.92
CA LYS A 534 27.85 1.68 5.70
C LYS A 534 27.05 0.43 5.33
N PRO A 535 27.62 -0.79 5.41
CA PRO A 535 26.81 -2.00 5.38
C PRO A 535 25.82 -1.97 6.55
N LEU A 536 24.54 -2.17 6.24
CA LEU A 536 23.50 -2.51 7.22
C LEU A 536 23.35 -4.04 7.22
N LEU A 537 22.86 -4.61 8.32
CA LEU A 537 22.52 -6.03 8.36
C LEU A 537 21.08 -6.22 7.93
N GLU A 538 20.83 -7.08 6.94
CA GLU A 538 19.47 -7.42 6.50
C GLU A 538 18.66 -7.98 7.69
N TYR A 539 17.68 -7.22 8.17
CA TYR A 539 16.80 -7.65 9.26
C TYR A 539 15.46 -8.04 8.66
N HIS A 540 15.02 -9.24 9.01
CA HIS A 540 13.65 -9.66 8.83
C HIS A 540 13.01 -9.68 10.22
N PRO A 541 12.10 -8.75 10.53
CA PRO A 541 11.13 -8.95 11.58
C PRO A 541 10.31 -10.21 11.26
N ASP A 542 9.89 -10.89 12.31
CA ASP A 542 8.96 -12.00 12.29
C ASP A 542 7.55 -11.40 12.40
N PRO A 543 6.68 -11.49 11.38
CA PRO A 543 5.43 -10.73 11.30
C PRO A 543 4.44 -11.07 12.41
N ASP A 544 4.49 -12.30 12.93
CA ASP A 544 3.64 -12.80 14.02
C ASP A 544 4.32 -12.65 15.41
N GLY A 545 5.52 -12.07 15.45
CA GLY A 545 6.35 -11.98 16.64
C GLY A 545 6.08 -10.75 17.51
N VAL A 546 6.13 -10.92 18.84
CA VAL A 546 6.07 -9.79 19.78
C VAL A 546 7.32 -8.92 19.65
N PHE A 547 7.23 -7.83 18.89
CA PHE A 547 8.34 -6.93 18.62
C PHE A 547 8.90 -6.27 19.89
N GLN A 548 10.16 -5.84 19.80
CA GLN A 548 10.70 -4.84 20.72
C GLN A 548 10.34 -3.44 20.20
N PHE A 549 9.74 -2.61 21.06
CA PHE A 549 9.32 -1.26 20.70
C PHE A 549 10.30 -0.22 21.25
N ILE A 550 10.59 0.81 20.45
CA ILE A 550 11.27 2.03 20.93
C ILE A 550 10.23 3.14 21.02
N ASP A 551 9.68 3.34 22.21
CA ASP A 551 8.79 4.44 22.54
C ASP A 551 9.53 5.80 22.42
N ARG A 552 8.80 6.87 22.10
CA ARG A 552 9.21 8.25 22.38
C ARG A 552 8.06 8.93 23.11
N HIS A 553 8.34 9.67 24.18
CA HIS A 553 7.32 10.41 24.91
C HIS A 553 7.06 11.75 24.19
N GLU A 554 5.81 12.08 23.86
CA GLU A 554 5.47 13.35 23.16
C GLU A 554 5.99 14.61 23.90
N THR A 555 6.14 14.50 25.21
CA THR A 555 6.52 15.57 26.13
C THR A 555 8.01 15.58 26.50
N GLY A 556 8.87 14.78 25.84
CA GLY A 556 10.30 14.74 26.16
C GLY A 556 11.15 14.02 25.13
N ASP A 557 12.34 14.58 24.84
CA ASP A 557 13.32 14.03 23.90
C ASP A 557 14.12 12.85 24.48
N GLU A 558 13.44 11.89 25.09
CA GLU A 558 14.00 10.62 25.55
C GLU A 558 13.29 9.46 24.83
N GLU A 559 14.02 8.75 23.96
CA GLU A 559 13.58 7.44 23.47
C GLU A 559 13.76 6.38 24.56
N THR A 560 12.77 5.50 24.71
CA THR A 560 12.83 4.42 25.70
C THR A 560 12.47 3.06 25.13
N CYS A 561 13.23 2.04 25.52
CA CYS A 561 13.04 0.67 25.10
C CYS A 561 12.75 -0.21 26.32
N ASP A 562 11.63 -0.94 26.31
CA ASP A 562 11.33 -1.97 27.33
C ASP A 562 11.87 -3.33 26.87
N ALA A 563 13.09 -3.64 27.30
CA ALA A 563 13.89 -4.76 26.78
C ALA A 563 14.00 -5.93 27.74
N GLU A 564 13.99 -7.16 27.21
CA GLU A 564 14.64 -8.30 27.85
C GLU A 564 16.16 -8.17 27.69
N CYS A 565 16.91 -8.14 28.79
CA CYS A 565 18.35 -7.94 28.77
C CYS A 565 19.14 -8.89 29.69
N ILE A 566 20.43 -9.08 29.36
CA ILE A 566 21.41 -9.80 30.17
C ILE A 566 22.70 -8.99 30.30
N ALA A 567 23.54 -9.32 31.29
CA ALA A 567 24.87 -8.73 31.45
C ALA A 567 25.95 -9.82 31.42
N GLY A 568 26.96 -9.64 30.59
CA GLY A 568 28.01 -10.64 30.35
C GLY A 568 29.31 -10.05 29.80
N LEU A 569 30.40 -10.77 30.02
CA LEU A 569 31.72 -10.42 29.48
C LEU A 569 31.81 -10.94 28.04
N VAL A 570 31.98 -10.03 27.07
CA VAL A 570 32.20 -10.35 25.66
C VAL A 570 33.70 -10.47 25.40
N ARG A 571 34.10 -11.48 24.63
CA ARG A 571 35.50 -11.78 24.29
C ARG A 571 35.66 -12.23 22.84
N GLY A 572 36.81 -11.97 22.23
CA GLY A 572 37.15 -12.43 20.87
C GLY A 572 36.39 -11.76 19.72
N LEU A 573 35.86 -10.54 19.91
CA LEU A 573 35.24 -9.73 18.84
C LEU A 573 36.00 -8.40 18.57
N ALA A 574 37.16 -8.21 19.20
CA ALA A 574 37.95 -6.99 19.09
C ALA A 574 38.83 -6.95 17.83
N ASP A 575 39.29 -8.12 17.38
CA ASP A 575 40.22 -8.27 16.26
C ASP A 575 39.50 -8.11 14.91
N VAL A 576 40.14 -7.40 13.97
CA VAL A 576 39.58 -7.09 12.65
C VAL A 576 40.22 -8.00 11.60
N GLU A 577 39.81 -9.27 11.62
CA GLU A 577 40.00 -10.19 10.49
C GLU A 577 38.80 -10.10 9.53
N GLY A 578 38.99 -10.51 8.27
CA GLY A 578 37.95 -10.39 7.24
C GLY A 578 36.85 -11.43 7.36
N GLY A 579 35.61 -10.99 7.56
CA GLY A 579 34.40 -11.84 7.61
C GLY A 579 33.69 -11.85 8.97
N ASP A 580 32.93 -12.92 9.23
CA ASP A 580 32.25 -13.15 10.51
C ASP A 580 33.24 -13.27 11.68
N ARG A 581 33.33 -12.25 12.54
CA ARG A 581 34.12 -12.34 13.78
C ARG A 581 33.39 -13.23 14.79
N ARG A 582 34.10 -14.18 15.40
CA ARG A 582 33.52 -15.20 16.28
C ARG A 582 34.11 -15.14 17.68
N GLY A 583 33.27 -14.80 18.65
CA GLY A 583 33.64 -14.56 20.03
C GLY A 583 32.98 -15.52 21.02
N VAL A 584 33.10 -15.16 22.30
CA VAL A 584 32.39 -15.84 23.40
C VAL A 584 31.78 -14.83 24.36
N LEU A 585 30.49 -15.00 24.64
CA LEU A 585 29.78 -14.35 25.74
C LEU A 585 29.91 -15.18 27.02
N ILE A 586 30.30 -14.55 28.14
CA ILE A 586 30.50 -15.21 29.43
C ILE A 586 29.57 -14.60 30.49
N VAL A 587 28.45 -15.28 30.76
CA VAL A 587 27.45 -14.91 31.77
C VAL A 587 27.60 -15.73 33.06
N LYS A 588 27.11 -15.19 34.18
CA LYS A 588 27.04 -15.88 35.49
C LYS A 588 25.61 -16.36 35.72
N GLY A 589 25.39 -17.68 35.74
CA GLY A 589 24.09 -18.26 36.09
C GLY A 589 23.74 -18.08 37.57
N LYS A 590 22.49 -18.41 37.97
CA LYS A 590 21.97 -18.25 39.34
C LYS A 590 22.90 -18.82 40.43
N HIS A 591 23.54 -19.97 40.19
CA HIS A 591 24.53 -20.60 41.09
C HIS A 591 25.97 -20.04 40.97
N ARG A 592 26.16 -18.81 40.48
CA ARG A 592 27.46 -18.14 40.20
C ARG A 592 28.40 -18.84 39.20
N LYS A 593 28.10 -20.06 38.76
CA LYS A 593 28.84 -20.77 37.70
C LYS A 593 28.83 -19.94 36.41
N LYS A 594 30.02 -19.64 35.89
CA LYS A 594 30.17 -19.02 34.56
C LYS A 594 29.79 -20.06 33.49
N ARG A 595 28.92 -19.69 32.55
CA ARG A 595 28.73 -20.42 31.28
C ARG A 595 29.35 -19.61 30.14
N ARG A 596 29.72 -20.29 29.06
CA ARG A 596 30.27 -19.71 27.82
C ARG A 596 29.27 -19.96 26.71
N PHE A 597 29.00 -18.95 25.89
CA PHE A 597 28.11 -19.02 24.74
C PHE A 597 28.85 -18.53 23.50
N LYS A 598 28.66 -19.21 22.35
CA LYS A 598 29.21 -18.75 21.06
C LYS A 598 28.44 -17.50 20.62
N ILE A 599 29.15 -16.51 20.09
CA ILE A 599 28.57 -15.27 19.55
C ILE A 599 29.27 -14.91 18.23
N THR A 600 28.54 -14.33 17.29
CA THR A 600 29.06 -13.94 15.97
C THR A 600 28.75 -12.47 15.71
N ALA A 601 29.68 -11.75 15.08
CA ALA A 601 29.46 -10.39 14.60
C ALA A 601 29.71 -10.35 13.09
N ALA A 602 28.62 -10.40 12.31
CA ALA A 602 28.60 -10.45 10.84
C ALA A 602 28.91 -9.09 10.17
N HIS A 603 29.91 -8.38 10.68
CA HIS A 603 30.33 -7.05 10.23
C HIS A 603 31.77 -6.75 10.67
N ALA A 604 32.39 -5.69 10.15
CA ALA A 604 33.79 -5.37 10.48
C ALA A 604 34.00 -4.54 11.77
N TYR A 605 32.98 -3.82 12.26
CA TYR A 605 33.13 -2.86 13.36
C TYR A 605 33.53 -3.53 14.70
N PRO A 606 34.72 -3.23 15.27
CA PRO A 606 35.30 -3.97 16.39
C PRO A 606 34.50 -3.81 17.69
N ILE A 607 34.37 -4.91 18.45
CA ILE A 607 33.72 -4.93 19.77
C ILE A 607 34.79 -5.27 20.82
N PRO A 608 35.32 -4.29 21.58
CA PRO A 608 36.36 -4.52 22.58
C PRO A 608 35.95 -5.54 23.65
N GLU A 609 36.93 -6.23 24.27
CA GLU A 609 36.64 -7.14 25.38
C GLU A 609 36.24 -6.39 26.66
N ASP A 610 34.95 -6.37 26.98
CA ASP A 610 34.40 -5.70 28.17
C ASP A 610 33.11 -6.39 28.66
N THR A 611 32.61 -6.00 29.83
CA THR A 611 31.31 -6.44 30.36
C THR A 611 30.20 -5.51 29.86
N TYR A 612 29.39 -6.01 28.93
CA TYR A 612 28.28 -5.27 28.34
C TYR A 612 26.93 -5.73 28.90
N THR A 613 25.93 -4.87 28.70
CA THR A 613 24.53 -5.27 28.66
C THR A 613 24.19 -5.64 27.22
N LEU A 614 23.54 -6.79 27.02
CA LEU A 614 22.99 -7.19 25.73
C LEU A 614 21.46 -7.14 25.82
N ILE A 615 20.82 -6.54 24.82
CA ILE A 615 19.37 -6.46 24.64
C ILE A 615 18.96 -7.41 23.52
N ASP A 616 17.99 -8.29 23.78
CA ASP A 616 17.53 -9.32 22.83
C ASP A 616 16.58 -8.70 21.80
N ALA A 617 16.73 -9.05 20.52
CA ALA A 617 15.67 -8.90 19.52
C ALA A 617 14.66 -10.03 19.76
N TYR A 618 13.75 -9.83 20.71
CA TYR A 618 12.68 -10.79 20.92
C TYR A 618 11.72 -10.77 19.73
N SER A 619 11.47 -11.96 19.20
CA SER A 619 10.27 -12.34 18.46
C SER A 619 9.95 -13.80 18.85
N GLU A 620 8.79 -14.33 18.49
CA GLU A 620 8.41 -15.69 18.88
C GLU A 620 9.01 -16.72 17.89
N TYR A 621 8.89 -16.48 16.58
CA TYR A 621 9.21 -17.39 15.47
C TYR A 621 10.41 -16.94 14.58
N GLY A 622 11.21 -15.99 15.06
CA GLY A 622 12.26 -15.32 14.26
C GLY A 622 13.40 -16.18 13.71
N PRO A 623 14.22 -15.62 12.79
CA PRO A 623 15.20 -16.34 11.98
C PRO A 623 16.30 -17.04 12.82
N PRO A 624 16.98 -18.07 12.27
CA PRO A 624 17.85 -19.01 13.01
C PRO A 624 19.13 -18.44 13.67
N ARG A 625 19.28 -17.13 13.64
CA ARG A 625 20.25 -16.34 14.41
C ARG A 625 19.53 -15.12 14.98
N ARG A 626 19.28 -15.10 16.29
CA ARG A 626 18.70 -13.93 16.96
C ARG A 626 19.72 -12.79 17.06
N ARG A 627 19.27 -11.57 16.80
CA ARG A 627 20.09 -10.36 16.94
C ARG A 627 20.02 -9.81 18.35
N TRP A 628 21.11 -9.16 18.74
CA TRP A 628 21.27 -8.56 20.05
C TRP A 628 21.99 -7.21 19.90
N VAL A 629 21.49 -6.16 20.56
CA VAL A 629 22.27 -4.92 20.69
C VAL A 629 23.19 -5.03 21.90
N VAL A 630 24.48 -4.82 21.66
CA VAL A 630 25.54 -4.74 22.67
C VAL A 630 25.69 -3.27 23.09
N GLY A 631 25.63 -3.00 24.39
CA GLY A 631 25.78 -1.63 24.90
C GLY A 631 26.18 -1.55 26.37
N ARG A 632 26.35 -0.33 26.86
CA ARG A 632 26.68 -0.04 28.25
C ARG A 632 25.43 0.45 28.98
N SER A 633 25.04 -0.28 30.03
CA SER A 633 24.07 0.22 31.01
C SER A 633 24.74 1.26 31.91
N LEU A 634 24.29 2.51 31.82
CA LEU A 634 24.80 3.66 32.57
C LEU A 634 23.85 4.04 33.73
N PRO A 635 24.31 4.88 34.69
CA PRO A 635 23.45 5.42 35.73
C PRO A 635 22.20 6.12 35.19
N GLY A 636 21.10 6.06 35.93
CA GLY A 636 19.81 6.63 35.50
C GLY A 636 19.06 5.79 34.46
N LYS A 637 19.36 4.48 34.35
CA LYS A 637 18.79 3.56 33.34
C LYS A 637 19.10 3.94 31.88
N LYS A 638 20.20 4.65 31.62
CA LYS A 638 20.60 5.00 30.25
C LYS A 638 21.34 3.83 29.58
N PHE A 639 21.15 3.63 28.28
CA PHE A 639 21.82 2.58 27.49
C PHE A 639 22.56 3.21 26.31
N GLU A 640 23.89 3.15 26.35
CA GLU A 640 24.77 3.57 25.26
C GLU A 640 24.99 2.37 24.33
N LYS A 641 24.49 2.42 23.09
CA LYS A 641 24.78 1.41 22.07
C LYS A 641 26.28 1.40 21.73
N VAL A 642 26.86 0.20 21.63
CA VAL A 642 28.25 -0.03 21.23
C VAL A 642 28.31 -0.76 19.89
N SER A 643 27.49 -1.78 19.69
CA SER A 643 27.42 -2.59 18.45
C SER A 643 26.16 -3.45 18.44
N VAL A 644 25.96 -4.23 17.38
CA VAL A 644 25.08 -5.41 17.38
C VAL A 644 25.90 -6.71 17.34
N LEU A 645 25.28 -7.86 17.62
CA LEU A 645 25.81 -9.21 17.36
C LEU A 645 24.68 -10.23 17.14
N GLU A 646 25.05 -11.46 16.79
CA GLU A 646 24.16 -12.61 16.56
C GLU A 646 24.45 -13.76 17.52
N ILE A 647 23.38 -14.45 17.95
CA ILE A 647 23.42 -15.70 18.71
C ILE A 647 22.56 -16.73 17.98
N SER A 648 23.12 -17.89 17.65
CA SER A 648 22.38 -19.02 17.04
C SER A 648 21.42 -19.66 18.03
N ASP A 649 20.27 -20.16 17.56
CA ASP A 649 19.20 -20.67 18.42
C ASP A 649 19.63 -21.74 19.44
N GLU A 650 20.54 -22.64 19.07
CA GLU A 650 21.12 -23.65 20.00
C GLU A 650 21.72 -22.99 21.26
N GLU A 651 22.43 -21.87 21.07
CA GLU A 651 23.04 -21.08 22.14
C GLU A 651 21.98 -20.19 22.84
N GLN A 652 20.98 -19.67 22.10
CA GLN A 652 19.87 -18.86 22.64
C GLN A 652 18.97 -19.69 23.58
N CYS A 653 18.58 -20.90 23.21
CA CYS A 653 17.79 -21.80 24.06
C CYS A 653 18.59 -22.17 25.33
N ARG A 654 19.86 -22.56 25.18
CA ARG A 654 20.79 -22.83 26.29
C ARG A 654 21.05 -21.61 27.20
N LEU A 655 20.73 -20.40 26.73
CA LEU A 655 20.80 -19.13 27.45
C LEU A 655 19.47 -18.81 28.16
N LYS A 656 18.33 -19.03 27.50
CA LYS A 656 16.97 -18.98 28.09
C LYS A 656 16.85 -19.94 29.28
N ASP A 657 17.42 -21.16 29.18
CA ASP A 657 17.55 -22.17 30.26
C ASP A 657 18.14 -21.65 31.59
N LEU A 658 18.92 -20.57 31.55
CA LEU A 658 19.51 -20.01 32.77
C LEU A 658 18.50 -19.17 33.58
N CYS A 659 17.41 -18.73 32.96
CA CYS A 659 16.40 -17.82 33.51
C CYS A 659 17.06 -16.59 34.18
N ILE A 660 18.05 -15.98 33.50
CA ILE A 660 18.82 -14.80 33.96
C ILE A 660 18.45 -13.50 33.23
N PHE A 661 17.55 -13.57 32.25
CA PHE A 661 17.01 -12.42 31.55
C PHE A 661 16.30 -11.48 32.53
N LYS A 662 16.36 -10.18 32.25
CA LYS A 662 15.70 -9.13 33.04
C LYS A 662 14.95 -8.19 32.11
N LYS A 663 13.65 -8.03 32.34
CA LYS A 663 12.89 -6.91 31.77
C LYS A 663 13.34 -5.60 32.40
N HIS A 664 13.84 -4.66 31.59
CA HIS A 664 14.30 -3.33 32.01
C HIS A 664 13.88 -2.28 30.96
N ARG A 665 13.16 -1.23 31.40
CA ARG A 665 13.01 0.00 30.62
C ARG A 665 14.31 0.78 30.63
N TYR A 666 14.93 0.94 29.48
CA TYR A 666 16.10 1.77 29.25
C TYR A 666 15.70 3.09 28.60
N ILE A 667 16.41 4.17 28.91
CA ILE A 667 16.47 5.38 28.08
C ILE A 667 17.63 5.18 27.11
N LEU A 668 17.38 5.25 25.81
CA LEU A 668 18.43 5.12 24.80
C LEU A 668 19.18 6.46 24.66
N ILE A 669 20.49 6.40 24.41
CA ILE A 669 21.35 7.59 24.17
C ILE A 669 22.33 7.38 23.03
#